data_AF-A0A426KL60-F1
#
_entry.id   AF-A0A426KL60-F1
#
_cell.length_a   1.000
_cell.length_b   1.000
_cell.length_c   1.000
_cell.angle_alpha   90.00
_cell.angle_beta   90.00
_cell.angle_gamma   90.00
#
_symmetry.space_group_name_H-M   'P 1'
#
loop_
_entity.id
_entity.type
_entity.pdbx_description
1 polymer ?
#
loop_
_entity_poly.entity_id
_entity_poly.type
_entity_poly.pdbx_seq_one_letter_code
_entity_poly.pdbx_strand_id
1 'polypeptide(L)'
;MNQDYITPNKWSIIEEGFEPERVESSESLFSLGNGAMGQRANFEEDYSGQTFQGSYIAGIYYPDKTRVGWWKNGYPEYFAKVLNAPNWIGIHIHINGDVFDLNTCKSVDNFKRELNMKEGWHKRTFEAEMQNGIKVKVEALRFLSLSHDEIGAIQYQITPINSSAHITYSPYVDAGIKNQDSNWDDKFWEITDVQIKDQKAFVSSHTLKTEFHVCTFMQSLVFLDGKSLKNNSEPHQKAHKAFIAYEEDVQKGQTYTIHKFAGYVTSLNHDKDQLSNAASDVLDVATEKGFDTLLKEQQQAWSDIWHMSDIIIEGDTKAQQGIRFNIFQLNQTYLGRDARLNIGPKGFTGEKYGGSTYWDTEAYCIPFYMATKDQKVARNLLTYRYKHLQKAIENAKKLGFTNGAALYPMVTMNGEECHNEWEITFEEIHRNGAIAFAIFNYVRYTGDYSYVPEMGMEVLLAIARFWKQRATFSKQKNKYVILGVTGPNEYENNVSNNFYTNYIAKWCLNYAVENLNILKKEYNEDYNKIVDKTNFNEDEIQAFKTVAEEMYLPYSEEHDVYLQQDGFLDKELITVKDLDQTQRPINQHWSWDRILRSPYIKQADTLQGFYFFEDHFTNEELERHFDFYEPFTVHESSLSPCVHSIQAALLNRMQQAYQFYLRTSRLDLDDYNKEVKEGCHITSMAGTWMSIVEGFGGMRVKNDMINFAPKIPNEWESYTFKVNFRDNIIAVKVTKDATHFTLEGQEDLEIVVNEEPVVLKHGQNIKA
;
A
#
# COMPACT_ATOMS: atom_id res chain seq x y z
N MET A 1 -4.06 -24.35 9.34
CA MET A 1 -2.66 -24.46 8.92
C MET A 1 -2.43 -23.42 7.85
N ASN A 2 -1.32 -22.70 7.92
CA ASN A 2 -0.90 -21.69 6.93
C ASN A 2 -0.52 -22.39 5.61
N GLN A 3 -0.55 -21.66 4.48
CA GLN A 3 -0.17 -22.21 3.18
C GLN A 3 1.34 -22.02 2.96
N ASP A 4 2.15 -23.08 3.05
CA ASP A 4 3.61 -23.03 2.81
C ASP A 4 3.96 -23.69 1.46
N TYR A 5 3.54 -23.07 0.36
CA TYR A 5 3.78 -23.57 -1.01
C TYR A 5 4.75 -22.71 -1.83
N ILE A 6 5.15 -21.55 -1.31
CA ILE A 6 6.12 -20.67 -1.95
C ILE A 6 7.53 -21.16 -1.64
N THR A 7 8.30 -21.47 -2.68
CA THR A 7 9.69 -21.92 -2.51
C THR A 7 10.56 -20.75 -2.02
N PRO A 8 11.34 -20.92 -0.93
CA PRO A 8 12.22 -19.87 -0.44
C PRO A 8 13.30 -19.49 -1.47
N ASN A 9 13.32 -18.24 -1.89
CA ASN A 9 14.33 -17.68 -2.78
C ASN A 9 14.57 -16.20 -2.44
N LYS A 10 15.83 -15.76 -2.48
CA LYS A 10 16.22 -14.40 -2.06
C LYS A 10 15.66 -13.28 -2.95
N TRP A 11 15.33 -13.55 -4.22
CA TRP A 11 14.95 -12.53 -5.20
C TRP A 11 13.69 -12.87 -5.99
N SER A 12 13.13 -14.07 -5.79
CA SER A 12 11.93 -14.51 -6.50
C SER A 12 10.87 -15.06 -5.54
N ILE A 13 9.61 -14.85 -5.89
CA ILE A 13 8.50 -15.68 -5.41
C ILE A 13 8.33 -16.80 -6.43
N ILE A 14 8.36 -18.05 -5.98
CA ILE A 14 8.34 -19.23 -6.86
C ILE A 14 7.24 -20.18 -6.39
N GLU A 15 6.33 -20.51 -7.29
CA GLU A 15 5.32 -21.58 -7.14
C GLU A 15 5.66 -22.69 -8.13
N GLU A 16 5.74 -23.93 -7.64
CA GLU A 16 5.98 -25.13 -8.47
C GLU A 16 4.77 -26.06 -8.38
N GLY A 17 4.41 -26.66 -9.51
CA GLY A 17 3.18 -27.44 -9.66
C GLY A 17 1.96 -26.56 -9.92
N PHE A 18 0.97 -27.13 -10.61
CA PHE A 18 -0.28 -26.44 -10.91
C PHE A 18 -1.41 -27.01 -10.06
N GLU A 19 -1.98 -26.18 -9.18
CA GLU A 19 -3.15 -26.52 -8.36
C GLU A 19 -4.28 -25.50 -8.61
N PRO A 20 -5.41 -25.90 -9.23
CA PRO A 20 -6.50 -24.98 -9.56
C PRO A 20 -7.05 -24.19 -8.37
N GLU A 21 -7.09 -24.80 -7.18
CA GLU A 21 -7.59 -24.19 -5.95
C GLU A 21 -6.72 -23.03 -5.44
N ARG A 22 -5.46 -22.92 -5.90
CA ARG A 22 -4.53 -21.85 -5.50
C ARG A 22 -4.52 -20.65 -6.44
N VAL A 23 -5.23 -20.71 -7.57
CA VAL A 23 -5.11 -19.70 -8.63
C VAL A 23 -5.44 -18.30 -8.13
N GLU A 24 -6.53 -18.09 -7.40
CA GLU A 24 -6.89 -16.76 -6.89
C GLU A 24 -5.87 -16.18 -5.90
N SER A 25 -5.26 -17.02 -5.05
CA SER A 25 -4.20 -16.62 -4.13
C SER A 25 -2.92 -16.26 -4.88
N SER A 26 -2.50 -17.11 -5.82
CA SER A 26 -1.32 -16.87 -6.65
C SER A 26 -1.49 -15.68 -7.60
N GLU A 27 -2.72 -15.37 -8.02
CA GLU A 27 -3.03 -14.13 -8.72
C GLU A 27 -2.72 -12.89 -7.89
N SER A 28 -3.01 -12.89 -6.59
CA SER A 28 -2.66 -11.78 -5.70
C SER A 28 -1.14 -11.69 -5.51
N LEU A 29 -0.50 -12.79 -5.12
CA LEU A 29 0.92 -12.82 -4.74
C LEU A 29 1.85 -12.42 -5.88
N PHE A 30 1.51 -12.79 -7.10
CA PHE A 30 2.35 -12.54 -8.28
C PHE A 30 1.92 -11.28 -9.05
N SER A 31 1.05 -10.44 -8.46
CA SER A 31 0.57 -9.19 -9.07
C SER A 31 1.72 -8.26 -9.47
N LEU A 32 1.51 -7.54 -10.57
CA LEU A 32 2.43 -6.51 -11.06
C LEU A 32 1.81 -5.11 -10.93
N GLY A 33 2.66 -4.09 -10.79
CA GLY A 33 2.29 -2.68 -10.76
C GLY A 33 3.48 -1.77 -11.12
N ASN A 34 3.19 -0.58 -11.65
CA ASN A 34 4.18 0.45 -11.96
C ASN A 34 3.82 1.83 -11.37
N GLY A 35 2.93 1.88 -10.38
CA GLY A 35 2.40 3.11 -9.78
C GLY A 35 1.30 3.82 -10.59
N ALA A 36 1.20 3.58 -11.90
CA ALA A 36 0.15 4.14 -12.76
C ALA A 36 -0.98 3.14 -13.04
N MET A 37 -0.64 1.85 -13.12
CA MET A 37 -1.59 0.75 -13.22
C MET A 37 -1.05 -0.50 -12.52
N GLY A 38 -1.93 -1.47 -12.30
CA GLY A 38 -1.54 -2.80 -11.87
C GLY A 38 -2.43 -3.90 -12.40
N GLN A 39 -1.92 -5.12 -12.30
CA GLN A 39 -2.47 -6.31 -12.91
C GLN A 39 -2.26 -7.49 -11.97
N ARG A 40 -3.36 -8.10 -11.52
CA ARG A 40 -3.31 -9.40 -10.84
C ARG A 40 -2.67 -10.44 -11.74
N ALA A 41 -2.09 -11.49 -11.16
CA ALA A 41 -1.39 -12.53 -11.89
C ALA A 41 -2.30 -13.50 -12.69
N ASN A 42 -3.39 -12.99 -13.26
CA ASN A 42 -4.29 -13.73 -14.16
C ASN A 42 -3.50 -14.24 -15.38
N PHE A 43 -3.92 -15.37 -15.91
CA PHE A 43 -3.33 -15.96 -17.11
C PHE A 43 -3.68 -15.11 -18.34
N GLU A 44 -2.74 -15.07 -19.29
CA GLU A 44 -2.96 -14.40 -20.57
C GLU A 44 -3.92 -15.21 -21.44
N GLU A 45 -3.78 -16.53 -21.45
CA GLU A 45 -4.70 -17.45 -22.12
C GLU A 45 -6.03 -17.64 -21.39
N ASP A 46 -6.98 -18.27 -22.07
CA ASP A 46 -8.25 -18.69 -21.48
C ASP A 46 -8.03 -19.58 -20.25
N TYR A 47 -8.79 -19.31 -19.19
CA TYR A 47 -8.81 -20.14 -17.99
C TYR A 47 -10.25 -20.27 -17.49
N SER A 48 -10.81 -21.48 -17.56
CA SER A 48 -12.21 -21.72 -17.17
C SER A 48 -12.40 -22.06 -15.69
N GLY A 49 -11.31 -22.18 -14.92
CA GLY A 49 -11.36 -22.43 -13.48
C GLY A 49 -11.74 -21.18 -12.67
N GLN A 50 -11.69 -21.30 -11.34
CA GLN A 50 -11.91 -20.14 -10.45
C GLN A 50 -10.74 -19.17 -10.56
N THR A 51 -11.04 -17.92 -10.89
CA THR A 51 -10.09 -16.82 -11.10
C THR A 51 -10.74 -15.51 -10.70
N PHE A 52 -9.92 -14.58 -10.21
CA PHE A 52 -10.32 -13.22 -9.94
C PHE A 52 -9.59 -12.29 -10.92
N GLN A 53 -10.23 -12.01 -12.05
CA GLN A 53 -9.75 -11.03 -13.02
C GLN A 53 -9.68 -9.63 -12.39
N GLY A 54 -8.49 -9.03 -12.33
CA GLY A 54 -8.30 -7.67 -11.84
C GLY A 54 -7.18 -6.92 -12.52
N SER A 55 -7.56 -5.83 -13.19
CA SER A 55 -6.68 -4.81 -13.74
C SER A 55 -7.10 -3.47 -13.14
N TYR A 56 -6.18 -2.62 -12.72
CA TYR A 56 -6.52 -1.39 -12.00
C TYR A 56 -5.72 -0.22 -12.57
N ILE A 57 -6.36 0.95 -12.68
CA ILE A 57 -5.74 2.18 -13.13
C ILE A 57 -5.74 3.18 -11.97
N ALA A 58 -4.58 3.73 -11.65
CA ALA A 58 -4.44 4.63 -10.52
C ALA A 58 -5.29 5.90 -10.71
N GLY A 59 -6.02 6.27 -9.66
CA GLY A 59 -6.89 7.45 -9.65
C GLY A 59 -8.23 7.30 -10.39
N ILE A 60 -8.49 6.16 -11.04
CA ILE A 60 -9.76 5.90 -11.72
C ILE A 60 -10.70 5.14 -10.78
N TYR A 61 -11.70 5.84 -10.27
CA TYR A 61 -12.63 5.30 -9.29
C TYR A 61 -14.09 5.56 -9.66
N TYR A 62 -14.99 4.85 -8.97
CA TYR A 62 -16.43 4.98 -9.12
C TYR A 62 -17.11 5.23 -7.77
N PRO A 63 -18.02 6.21 -7.67
CA PRO A 63 -18.84 6.43 -6.48
C PRO A 63 -20.02 5.43 -6.48
N ASP A 64 -19.83 4.28 -5.83
CA ASP A 64 -20.88 3.30 -5.65
C ASP A 64 -21.83 3.75 -4.53
N LYS A 65 -23.14 3.66 -4.75
CA LYS A 65 -24.12 4.24 -3.82
C LYS A 65 -24.01 3.55 -2.46
N THR A 66 -23.98 4.34 -1.39
CA THR A 66 -23.89 3.82 -0.02
C THR A 66 -25.02 2.84 0.27
N ARG A 67 -24.64 1.66 0.77
CA ARG A 67 -25.56 0.62 1.22
C ARG A 67 -25.38 0.45 2.73
N VAL A 68 -26.44 0.71 3.49
CA VAL A 68 -26.46 0.54 4.94
C VAL A 68 -27.81 -0.04 5.37
N GLY A 69 -27.84 -0.75 6.49
CA GLY A 69 -29.10 -1.22 7.08
C GLY A 69 -29.96 -0.05 7.59
N TRP A 70 -29.33 0.94 8.23
CA TRP A 70 -29.99 2.10 8.82
C TRP A 70 -29.16 3.36 8.57
N TRP A 71 -29.77 4.37 7.95
CA TRP A 71 -29.08 5.63 7.69
C TRP A 71 -28.84 6.43 8.97
N LYS A 72 -27.68 7.09 9.05
CA LYS A 72 -27.33 8.05 10.10
C LYS A 72 -27.01 9.39 9.45
N ASN A 73 -27.49 10.49 10.04
CA ASN A 73 -27.16 11.83 9.57
C ASN A 73 -25.63 12.01 9.62
N GLY A 74 -25.04 12.42 8.49
CA GLY A 74 -23.59 12.52 8.33
C GLY A 74 -22.99 11.42 7.48
N TYR A 75 -23.70 10.31 7.21
CA TYR A 75 -23.17 9.27 6.32
C TYR A 75 -22.89 9.79 4.91
N PRO A 76 -21.84 9.25 4.26
CA PRO A 76 -21.56 9.60 2.88
C PRO A 76 -22.58 8.98 1.93
N GLU A 77 -22.83 9.64 0.81
CA GLU A 77 -23.79 9.20 -0.20
C GLU A 77 -23.27 8.06 -1.07
N TYR A 78 -21.95 7.88 -1.11
CA TYR A 78 -21.28 6.81 -1.86
C TYR A 78 -20.06 6.27 -1.11
N PHE A 79 -19.66 5.05 -1.47
CA PHE A 79 -18.36 4.46 -1.19
C PHE A 79 -17.57 4.44 -2.50
N ALA A 80 -16.46 5.18 -2.56
CA ALA A 80 -15.61 5.19 -3.74
C ALA A 80 -14.76 3.90 -3.83
N LYS A 81 -14.69 3.29 -5.01
CA LYS A 81 -13.86 2.10 -5.28
C LYS A 81 -13.07 2.28 -6.57
N VAL A 82 -11.79 1.90 -6.57
CA VAL A 82 -11.03 1.68 -7.81
C VAL A 82 -11.69 0.55 -8.58
N LEU A 83 -11.90 0.77 -9.87
CA LEU A 83 -12.60 -0.18 -10.72
C LEU A 83 -11.66 -1.24 -11.25
N ASN A 84 -12.24 -2.43 -11.52
CA ASN A 84 -11.61 -3.32 -12.47
C ASN A 84 -11.65 -2.61 -13.82
N ALA A 85 -10.51 -2.50 -14.48
CA ALA A 85 -10.33 -1.80 -15.74
C ALA A 85 -10.53 -2.78 -16.91
N PRO A 86 -10.80 -2.27 -18.13
CA PRO A 86 -10.85 -3.10 -19.32
C PRO A 86 -9.60 -3.99 -19.45
N ASN A 87 -9.77 -5.28 -19.74
CA ASN A 87 -8.68 -6.24 -19.80
C ASN A 87 -7.75 -5.95 -20.97
N TRP A 88 -6.45 -5.80 -20.67
CA TRP A 88 -5.40 -5.56 -21.66
C TRP A 88 -4.48 -6.78 -21.88
N ILE A 89 -4.45 -7.77 -21.00
CA ILE A 89 -3.49 -8.89 -21.06
C ILE A 89 -3.91 -10.01 -22.00
N GLY A 90 -5.21 -10.18 -22.21
CA GLY A 90 -5.76 -11.43 -22.77
C GLY A 90 -5.27 -11.80 -24.17
N ILE A 91 -5.04 -13.10 -24.38
CA ILE A 91 -4.64 -13.72 -25.64
C ILE A 91 -5.45 -15.00 -25.78
N HIS A 92 -6.45 -15.01 -26.67
CA HIS A 92 -7.13 -16.26 -27.00
C HIS A 92 -6.17 -17.14 -27.81
N ILE A 93 -6.00 -18.39 -27.42
CA ILE A 93 -5.04 -19.32 -28.04
C ILE A 93 -5.80 -20.55 -28.52
N HIS A 94 -5.66 -20.87 -29.80
CA HIS A 94 -6.15 -22.12 -30.36
C HIS A 94 -4.99 -22.94 -30.91
N ILE A 95 -5.01 -24.24 -30.65
CA ILE A 95 -4.01 -25.20 -31.12
C ILE A 95 -4.76 -26.31 -31.85
N ASN A 96 -4.55 -26.42 -33.16
CA ASN A 96 -5.34 -27.25 -34.08
C ASN A 96 -6.86 -26.98 -33.99
N GLY A 97 -7.24 -25.73 -33.71
CA GLY A 97 -8.64 -25.30 -33.58
C GLY A 97 -9.27 -25.50 -32.19
N ASP A 98 -8.61 -26.19 -31.27
CA ASP A 98 -9.09 -26.36 -29.89
C ASP A 98 -8.58 -25.22 -28.99
N VAL A 99 -9.43 -24.74 -28.07
CA VAL A 99 -9.07 -23.71 -27.08
C VAL A 99 -8.01 -24.24 -26.13
N PHE A 100 -6.96 -23.45 -25.92
CA PHE A 100 -5.93 -23.73 -24.93
C PHE A 100 -6.33 -23.17 -23.56
N ASP A 101 -6.65 -24.07 -22.62
CA ASP A 101 -7.07 -23.74 -21.26
C ASP A 101 -6.49 -24.75 -20.27
N LEU A 102 -5.67 -24.27 -19.32
CA LEU A 102 -5.00 -25.12 -18.34
C LEU A 102 -5.97 -25.89 -17.43
N ASN A 103 -7.17 -25.36 -17.17
CA ASN A 103 -8.16 -26.03 -16.34
C ASN A 103 -8.72 -27.30 -17.01
N THR A 104 -8.72 -27.35 -18.35
CA THR A 104 -9.28 -28.45 -19.13
C THR A 104 -8.22 -29.32 -19.81
N CYS A 105 -6.94 -28.95 -19.72
CA CYS A 105 -5.84 -29.78 -20.18
C CYS A 105 -5.84 -31.15 -19.48
N LYS A 106 -5.38 -32.17 -20.20
CA LYS A 106 -5.29 -33.55 -19.70
C LYS A 106 -4.18 -33.70 -18.66
N SER A 107 -3.06 -33.01 -18.85
CA SER A 107 -2.02 -32.85 -17.83
C SER A 107 -1.34 -31.49 -17.98
N VAL A 108 -0.85 -30.98 -16.85
CA VAL A 108 0.04 -29.82 -16.77
C VAL A 108 1.27 -30.27 -15.99
N ASP A 109 2.40 -30.33 -16.68
CA ASP A 109 3.66 -30.86 -16.18
C ASP A 109 4.70 -29.73 -16.09
N ASN A 110 5.68 -29.87 -15.19
CA ASN A 110 6.77 -28.91 -15.02
C ASN A 110 6.30 -27.45 -14.84
N PHE A 111 5.13 -27.24 -14.24
CA PHE A 111 4.61 -25.90 -13.99
C PHE A 111 5.48 -25.15 -12.98
N LYS A 112 5.91 -23.96 -13.37
CA LYS A 112 6.60 -23.00 -12.51
C LYS A 112 6.07 -21.60 -12.79
N ARG A 113 5.69 -20.89 -11.74
CA ARG A 113 5.40 -19.45 -11.75
C ARG A 113 6.48 -18.74 -10.95
N GLU A 114 7.03 -17.66 -11.51
CA GLU A 114 8.11 -16.88 -10.93
C GLU A 114 7.81 -15.39 -11.03
N LEU A 115 7.75 -14.71 -9.88
CA LEU A 115 7.84 -13.25 -9.81
C LEU A 115 9.27 -12.91 -9.43
N ASN A 116 10.05 -12.43 -10.40
CA ASN A 116 11.41 -11.95 -10.14
C ASN A 116 11.34 -10.51 -9.66
N MET A 117 11.59 -10.32 -8.36
CA MET A 117 11.51 -9.01 -7.71
C MET A 117 12.71 -8.13 -8.05
N LYS A 118 13.86 -8.75 -8.34
CA LYS A 118 15.10 -8.03 -8.67
C LYS A 118 14.99 -7.25 -9.98
N GLU A 119 14.33 -7.87 -10.96
CA GLU A 119 14.22 -7.38 -12.33
C GLU A 119 12.80 -6.93 -12.69
N GLY A 120 11.81 -7.23 -11.83
CA GLY A 120 10.45 -6.74 -11.94
C GLY A 120 9.64 -7.33 -13.09
N TRP A 121 9.70 -8.64 -13.24
CA TRP A 121 8.90 -9.37 -14.22
C TRP A 121 8.23 -10.60 -13.61
N HIS A 122 7.14 -11.02 -14.25
CA HIS A 122 6.40 -12.24 -13.94
C HIS A 122 6.57 -13.23 -15.09
N LYS A 123 7.01 -14.47 -14.78
CA LYS A 123 7.18 -15.55 -15.76
C LYS A 123 6.41 -16.79 -15.34
N ARG A 124 5.82 -17.47 -16.31
CA ARG A 124 5.20 -18.78 -16.15
C ARG A 124 5.75 -19.74 -17.21
N THR A 125 6.17 -20.92 -16.79
CA THR A 125 6.70 -21.97 -17.67
C THR A 125 6.06 -23.29 -17.34
N PHE A 126 5.61 -24.03 -18.35
CA PHE A 126 4.96 -25.33 -18.15
C PHE A 126 4.93 -26.13 -19.45
N GLU A 127 4.64 -27.41 -19.33
CA GLU A 127 4.25 -28.29 -20.43
C GLU A 127 2.78 -28.68 -20.23
N ALA A 128 1.99 -28.68 -21.30
CA ALA A 128 0.58 -29.03 -21.24
C ALA A 128 0.24 -30.06 -22.32
N GLU A 129 -0.47 -31.14 -21.93
CA GLU A 129 -1.11 -32.07 -22.86
C GLU A 129 -2.59 -31.68 -22.99
N MET A 130 -3.00 -31.26 -24.18
CA MET A 130 -4.39 -30.92 -24.48
C MET A 130 -5.25 -32.18 -24.65
N GLN A 131 -6.58 -32.03 -24.63
CA GLN A 131 -7.52 -33.15 -24.81
C GLN A 131 -7.37 -33.84 -26.18
N ASN A 132 -6.94 -33.10 -27.20
CA ASN A 132 -6.63 -33.64 -28.54
C ASN A 132 -5.28 -34.40 -28.60
N GLY A 133 -4.54 -34.50 -27.48
CA GLY A 133 -3.27 -35.20 -27.37
C GLY A 133 -2.05 -34.39 -27.82
N ILE A 134 -2.21 -33.14 -28.27
CA ILE A 134 -1.08 -32.26 -28.57
C ILE A 134 -0.39 -31.84 -27.27
N LYS A 135 0.94 -31.95 -27.24
CA LYS A 135 1.78 -31.49 -26.14
C LYS A 135 2.52 -30.24 -26.55
N VAL A 136 2.44 -29.21 -25.73
CA VAL A 136 3.15 -27.94 -25.94
C VAL A 136 3.95 -27.55 -24.72
N LYS A 137 5.09 -26.90 -24.96
CA LYS A 137 5.83 -26.15 -23.93
C LYS A 137 5.45 -24.68 -24.06
N VAL A 138 5.16 -24.05 -22.93
CA VAL A 138 4.80 -22.64 -22.86
C VAL A 138 5.81 -21.87 -22.01
N GLU A 139 6.20 -20.69 -22.49
CA GLU A 139 6.87 -19.67 -21.68
C GLU A 139 6.16 -18.32 -21.87
N ALA A 140 5.52 -17.83 -20.80
CA ALA A 140 4.86 -16.53 -20.76
C ALA A 140 5.63 -15.61 -19.81
N LEU A 141 6.17 -14.50 -20.33
CA LEU A 141 6.91 -13.49 -19.57
C LEU A 141 6.23 -12.14 -19.74
N ARG A 142 5.97 -11.43 -18.64
CA ARG A 142 5.40 -10.08 -18.70
C ARG A 142 5.93 -9.15 -17.64
N PHE A 143 5.80 -7.85 -17.89
CA PHE A 143 6.09 -6.78 -16.94
C PHE A 143 5.24 -5.54 -17.24
N LEU A 144 5.10 -4.67 -16.25
CA LEU A 144 4.59 -3.30 -16.41
C LEU A 144 5.78 -2.36 -16.35
N SER A 145 5.96 -1.53 -17.37
CA SER A 145 7.13 -0.69 -17.52
C SER A 145 7.18 0.39 -16.44
N LEU A 146 8.30 0.50 -15.73
CA LEU A 146 8.59 1.62 -14.83
C LEU A 146 9.08 2.87 -15.57
N SER A 147 9.47 2.75 -16.85
CA SER A 147 9.96 3.87 -17.67
C SER A 147 8.84 4.49 -18.52
N HIS A 148 7.76 3.75 -18.72
CA HIS A 148 6.60 4.17 -19.51
C HIS A 148 5.32 3.76 -18.77
N ASP A 149 4.72 4.71 -18.06
CA ASP A 149 3.62 4.49 -17.11
C ASP A 149 2.42 3.76 -17.76
N GLU A 150 2.20 3.97 -19.06
CA GLU A 150 1.06 3.45 -19.82
C GLU A 150 1.29 2.06 -20.44
N ILE A 151 2.51 1.51 -20.41
CA ILE A 151 2.88 0.29 -21.17
C ILE A 151 3.07 -0.93 -20.27
N GLY A 152 2.31 -1.98 -20.58
CA GLY A 152 2.61 -3.37 -20.26
C GLY A 152 3.14 -4.12 -21.48
N ALA A 153 4.03 -5.08 -21.25
CA ALA A 153 4.62 -5.91 -22.30
C ALA A 153 4.53 -7.39 -21.93
N ILE A 154 4.14 -8.21 -22.91
CA ILE A 154 3.98 -9.66 -22.78
C ILE A 154 4.73 -10.34 -23.92
N GLN A 155 5.55 -11.33 -23.60
CA GLN A 155 6.09 -12.31 -24.51
C GLN A 155 5.47 -13.67 -24.19
N TYR A 156 4.73 -14.24 -25.13
CA TYR A 156 4.11 -15.56 -25.00
C TYR A 156 4.67 -16.49 -26.07
N GLN A 157 5.21 -17.62 -25.64
CA GLN A 157 5.89 -18.59 -26.51
C GLN A 157 5.22 -19.95 -26.41
N ILE A 158 4.95 -20.58 -27.55
CA ILE A 158 4.48 -21.97 -27.64
C ILE A 158 5.43 -22.76 -28.53
N THR A 159 5.90 -23.90 -28.02
CA THR A 159 6.72 -24.88 -28.74
C THR A 159 6.00 -26.24 -28.76
N PRO A 160 5.53 -26.74 -29.92
CA PRO A 160 4.97 -28.08 -30.02
C PRO A 160 6.03 -29.16 -29.74
N ILE A 161 5.74 -30.09 -28.82
CA ILE A 161 6.69 -31.08 -28.31
C ILE A 161 6.57 -32.42 -29.04
N ASN A 162 5.35 -32.93 -29.22
CA ASN A 162 5.13 -34.29 -29.72
C ASN A 162 4.83 -34.35 -31.22
N SER A 163 4.19 -33.34 -31.80
CA SER A 163 3.89 -33.20 -33.23
C SER A 163 3.89 -31.72 -33.66
N SER A 164 3.88 -31.46 -34.96
CA SER A 164 3.58 -30.12 -35.49
C SER A 164 2.15 -29.71 -35.12
N ALA A 165 1.89 -28.41 -35.04
CA ALA A 165 0.58 -27.86 -34.70
C ALA A 165 0.31 -26.56 -35.46
N HIS A 166 -0.95 -26.36 -35.82
CA HIS A 166 -1.45 -25.07 -36.28
C HIS A 166 -1.82 -24.23 -35.06
N ILE A 167 -1.16 -23.07 -34.88
CA ILE A 167 -1.35 -22.23 -33.69
C ILE A 167 -1.89 -20.87 -34.09
N THR A 168 -3.00 -20.48 -33.47
CA THR A 168 -3.61 -19.16 -33.63
C THR A 168 -3.47 -18.38 -32.33
N TYR A 169 -2.76 -17.24 -32.40
CA TYR A 169 -2.78 -16.21 -31.37
C TYR A 169 -3.82 -15.14 -31.71
N SER A 170 -4.74 -14.88 -30.80
CA SER A 170 -5.75 -13.83 -30.91
C SER A 170 -5.68 -12.89 -29.68
N PRO A 171 -4.61 -12.08 -29.55
CA PRO A 171 -4.52 -11.03 -28.54
C PRO A 171 -5.73 -10.11 -28.62
N TYR A 172 -6.23 -9.67 -27.47
CA TYR A 172 -7.41 -8.79 -27.41
C TYR A 172 -7.31 -7.71 -26.34
N VAL A 173 -8.10 -6.65 -26.52
CA VAL A 173 -8.47 -5.69 -25.49
C VAL A 173 -9.98 -5.74 -25.28
N ASP A 174 -10.44 -5.73 -24.03
CA ASP A 174 -11.84 -6.02 -23.68
C ASP A 174 -12.38 -5.14 -22.56
N ALA A 175 -13.40 -4.32 -22.84
CA ALA A 175 -14.11 -3.52 -21.84
C ALA A 175 -15.41 -4.17 -21.33
N GLY A 176 -15.70 -5.42 -21.70
CA GLY A 176 -16.83 -6.21 -21.20
C GLY A 176 -16.61 -6.80 -19.80
N ILE A 177 -15.78 -6.15 -18.97
CA ILE A 177 -15.38 -6.62 -17.64
C ILE A 177 -16.45 -6.36 -16.58
N LYS A 178 -16.34 -7.06 -15.46
CA LYS A 178 -17.17 -6.87 -14.25
C LYS A 178 -16.28 -6.68 -13.03
N ASN A 179 -16.82 -6.01 -12.02
CA ASN A 179 -16.24 -5.92 -10.68
C ASN A 179 -16.87 -6.97 -9.77
N GLN A 180 -16.06 -7.64 -8.95
CA GLN A 180 -16.59 -8.61 -7.97
C GLN A 180 -17.27 -7.93 -6.79
N ASP A 181 -16.76 -6.77 -6.35
CA ASP A 181 -17.26 -6.03 -5.18
C ASP A 181 -18.18 -4.86 -5.59
N SER A 182 -19.22 -5.14 -6.39
CA SER A 182 -20.26 -4.16 -6.71
C SER A 182 -21.42 -4.24 -5.72
N ASN A 183 -21.91 -3.10 -5.21
CA ASN A 183 -23.02 -3.12 -4.25
C ASN A 183 -24.35 -3.56 -4.88
N TRP A 184 -24.49 -3.39 -6.21
CA TRP A 184 -25.74 -3.53 -6.96
C TRP A 184 -25.61 -4.25 -8.34
N ASP A 185 -24.47 -4.90 -8.65
CA ASP A 185 -24.19 -5.48 -10.00
C ASP A 185 -24.30 -4.44 -11.14
N ASP A 186 -23.99 -3.18 -10.81
CA ASP A 186 -24.03 -2.05 -11.74
C ASP A 186 -22.93 -2.18 -12.80
N LYS A 187 -23.26 -1.78 -14.04
CA LYS A 187 -22.25 -1.54 -15.06
C LYS A 187 -21.49 -0.26 -14.70
N PHE A 188 -20.17 -0.32 -14.53
CA PHE A 188 -19.39 0.88 -14.20
C PHE A 188 -18.83 1.62 -15.42
N TRP A 189 -18.66 0.91 -16.54
CA TRP A 189 -18.07 1.43 -17.76
C TRP A 189 -19.11 1.59 -18.88
N GLU A 190 -19.06 2.72 -19.57
CA GLU A 190 -19.67 2.92 -20.87
C GLU A 190 -18.60 2.81 -21.95
N ILE A 191 -18.90 2.05 -23.00
CA ILE A 191 -17.98 1.82 -24.11
C ILE A 191 -18.42 2.78 -25.22
N THR A 192 -17.53 3.67 -25.62
CA THR A 192 -17.84 4.73 -26.58
C THR A 192 -17.36 4.41 -27.97
N ASP A 193 -16.23 3.70 -28.07
CA ASP A 193 -15.65 3.34 -29.37
C ASP A 193 -14.82 2.06 -29.26
N VAL A 194 -14.83 1.28 -30.33
CA VAL A 194 -13.95 0.13 -30.52
C VAL A 194 -13.39 0.28 -31.92
N GLN A 195 -12.09 0.23 -32.09
CA GLN A 195 -11.47 0.46 -33.39
C GLN A 195 -10.21 -0.39 -33.56
N ILE A 196 -9.96 -0.79 -34.81
CA ILE A 196 -8.69 -1.38 -35.23
C ILE A 196 -8.17 -0.53 -36.38
N LYS A 197 -6.96 -0.01 -36.25
CA LYS A 197 -6.31 0.85 -37.25
C LYS A 197 -4.82 0.55 -37.25
N ASP A 198 -4.24 0.38 -38.44
CA ASP A 198 -2.79 0.16 -38.61
C ASP A 198 -2.23 -0.95 -37.71
N GLN A 199 -2.97 -2.07 -37.57
CA GLN A 199 -2.63 -3.22 -36.72
C GLN A 199 -2.58 -2.92 -35.21
N LYS A 200 -3.14 -1.78 -34.80
CA LYS A 200 -3.36 -1.41 -33.40
C LYS A 200 -4.85 -1.54 -33.10
N ALA A 201 -5.18 -2.04 -31.92
CA ALA A 201 -6.56 -2.16 -31.46
C ALA A 201 -6.78 -1.25 -30.25
N PHE A 202 -7.93 -0.59 -30.22
CA PHE A 202 -8.30 0.36 -29.18
C PHE A 202 -9.74 0.14 -28.73
N VAL A 203 -9.96 0.25 -27.43
CA VAL A 203 -11.28 0.30 -26.82
C VAL A 203 -11.34 1.54 -25.94
N SER A 204 -12.18 2.49 -26.32
CA SER A 204 -12.45 3.70 -25.57
C SER A 204 -13.67 3.49 -24.69
N SER A 205 -13.52 3.84 -23.42
CA SER A 205 -14.59 3.78 -22.43
C SER A 205 -14.53 4.97 -21.48
N HIS A 206 -15.60 5.19 -20.73
CA HIS A 206 -15.54 6.05 -19.55
C HIS A 206 -16.37 5.49 -18.41
N THR A 207 -16.04 5.92 -17.19
CA THR A 207 -16.85 5.62 -16.01
C THR A 207 -18.18 6.37 -16.07
N LEU A 208 -19.30 5.72 -15.74
CA LEU A 208 -20.65 6.33 -15.89
C LEU A 208 -20.93 7.55 -15.01
N LYS A 209 -20.35 7.64 -13.80
CA LYS A 209 -20.65 8.72 -12.84
C LYS A 209 -19.55 9.78 -12.74
N THR A 210 -18.30 9.36 -12.87
CA THR A 210 -17.12 10.21 -12.72
C THR A 210 -16.56 10.70 -14.06
N GLU A 211 -17.04 10.16 -15.19
CA GLU A 211 -16.59 10.52 -16.55
C GLU A 211 -15.06 10.51 -16.73
N PHE A 212 -14.35 9.64 -16.02
CA PHE A 212 -12.97 9.34 -16.36
C PHE A 212 -12.93 8.57 -17.67
N HIS A 213 -12.36 9.17 -18.71
CA HIS A 213 -12.22 8.52 -20.01
C HIS A 213 -10.90 7.75 -20.07
N VAL A 214 -10.97 6.53 -20.60
CA VAL A 214 -9.85 5.61 -20.73
C VAL A 214 -9.84 5.05 -22.15
N CYS A 215 -8.67 5.00 -22.77
CA CYS A 215 -8.46 4.21 -23.97
C CYS A 215 -7.52 3.05 -23.63
N THR A 216 -8.06 1.84 -23.74
CA THR A 216 -7.31 0.60 -23.59
C THR A 216 -6.80 0.19 -24.95
N PHE A 217 -5.51 -0.05 -25.07
CA PHE A 217 -4.88 -0.23 -26.38
C PHE A 217 -4.01 -1.48 -26.43
N MET A 218 -3.78 -1.99 -27.63
CA MET A 218 -2.75 -2.99 -27.88
C MET A 218 -2.17 -2.92 -29.29
N GLN A 219 -0.96 -3.42 -29.43
CA GLN A 219 -0.34 -3.83 -30.69
C GLN A 219 0.45 -5.12 -30.47
N SER A 220 0.58 -5.96 -31.49
CA SER A 220 1.30 -7.22 -31.37
C SER A 220 2.21 -7.49 -32.56
N LEU A 221 3.32 -8.18 -32.29
CA LEU A 221 4.32 -8.64 -33.25
C LEU A 221 4.53 -10.14 -33.04
N VAL A 222 4.69 -10.88 -34.13
CA VAL A 222 4.82 -12.35 -34.09
C VAL A 222 6.11 -12.83 -34.73
N PHE A 223 6.67 -13.91 -34.19
CA PHE A 223 7.98 -14.44 -34.54
C PHE A 223 7.96 -15.97 -34.58
N LEU A 224 8.65 -16.57 -35.56
CA LEU A 224 8.94 -18.01 -35.60
C LEU A 224 10.44 -18.22 -35.45
N ASP A 225 10.85 -18.97 -34.42
CA ASP A 225 12.26 -19.18 -34.04
C ASP A 225 13.05 -17.85 -33.96
N GLY A 226 12.43 -16.83 -33.37
CA GLY A 226 12.98 -15.49 -33.19
C GLY A 226 13.01 -14.61 -34.45
N LYS A 227 12.56 -15.11 -35.60
CA LYS A 227 12.47 -14.32 -36.84
C LYS A 227 11.10 -13.67 -36.94
N SER A 228 11.07 -12.34 -37.09
CA SER A 228 9.83 -11.59 -37.29
C SER A 228 9.10 -12.11 -38.53
N LEU A 229 7.82 -12.38 -38.38
CA LEU A 229 6.96 -12.75 -39.49
C LEU A 229 6.17 -11.54 -40.01
N LYS A 230 5.88 -11.56 -41.31
CA LYS A 230 4.91 -10.65 -41.95
C LYS A 230 3.62 -11.44 -42.14
N ASN A 231 2.75 -11.43 -41.14
CA ASN A 231 1.60 -12.34 -41.14
C ASN A 231 0.35 -11.77 -41.81
N ASN A 232 -0.44 -12.70 -42.35
CA ASN A 232 -1.86 -12.50 -42.63
C ASN A 232 -2.57 -12.33 -41.29
N SER A 233 -2.79 -11.08 -40.90
CA SER A 233 -3.56 -10.76 -39.71
C SER A 233 -5.04 -10.63 -40.05
N GLU A 234 -5.89 -11.17 -39.19
CA GLU A 234 -7.34 -10.98 -39.33
C GLU A 234 -7.85 -10.07 -38.20
N PRO A 235 -8.21 -8.81 -38.48
CA PRO A 235 -8.77 -7.92 -37.48
C PRO A 235 -10.24 -8.26 -37.23
N HIS A 236 -10.62 -8.34 -35.96
CA HIS A 236 -11.98 -8.62 -35.53
C HIS A 236 -12.45 -7.62 -34.49
N GLN A 237 -13.57 -6.97 -34.80
CA GLN A 237 -14.22 -6.02 -33.94
C GLN A 237 -15.54 -6.59 -33.42
N LYS A 238 -15.73 -6.54 -32.10
CA LYS A 238 -16.97 -6.85 -31.40
C LYS A 238 -17.42 -5.63 -30.59
N ALA A 239 -18.64 -5.68 -30.04
CA ALA A 239 -19.25 -4.53 -29.36
C ALA A 239 -18.43 -3.97 -28.18
N HIS A 240 -17.64 -4.82 -27.49
CA HIS A 240 -16.87 -4.44 -26.31
C HIS A 240 -15.40 -4.89 -26.37
N LYS A 241 -14.97 -5.51 -27.48
CA LYS A 241 -13.69 -6.19 -27.61
C LYS A 241 -13.14 -6.00 -29.02
N ALA A 242 -11.84 -5.77 -29.13
CA ALA A 242 -11.10 -5.81 -30.39
C ALA A 242 -9.97 -6.84 -30.29
N PHE A 243 -9.77 -7.64 -31.34
CA PHE A 243 -8.69 -8.61 -31.41
C PHE A 243 -8.12 -8.72 -32.83
N ILE A 244 -6.87 -9.15 -32.94
CA ILE A 244 -6.19 -9.36 -34.22
C ILE A 244 -5.61 -10.77 -34.19
N ALA A 245 -6.05 -11.65 -35.08
CA ALA A 245 -5.62 -13.04 -35.12
C ALA A 245 -4.35 -13.21 -35.96
N TYR A 246 -3.43 -14.07 -35.50
CA TYR A 246 -2.18 -14.44 -36.16
C TYR A 246 -2.03 -15.96 -36.15
N GLU A 247 -2.04 -16.56 -37.33
CA GLU A 247 -1.98 -18.01 -37.51
C GLU A 247 -0.66 -18.44 -38.12
N GLU A 248 -0.13 -19.58 -37.67
CA GLU A 248 1.09 -20.16 -38.22
C GLU A 248 1.10 -21.69 -38.07
N ASP A 249 1.65 -22.38 -39.07
CA ASP A 249 1.92 -23.83 -38.99
C ASP A 249 3.29 -24.06 -38.36
N VAL A 250 3.30 -24.48 -37.10
CA VAL A 250 4.51 -24.58 -36.29
C VAL A 250 5.01 -26.02 -36.27
N GLN A 251 6.20 -26.27 -36.79
CA GLN A 251 6.77 -27.61 -36.77
C GLN A 251 7.16 -28.01 -35.35
N LYS A 252 7.17 -29.32 -35.08
CA LYS A 252 7.69 -29.86 -33.82
C LYS A 252 9.07 -29.27 -33.49
N GLY A 253 9.20 -28.72 -32.28
CA GLY A 253 10.43 -28.11 -31.78
C GLY A 253 10.68 -26.67 -32.23
N GLN A 254 9.90 -26.12 -33.16
CA GLN A 254 9.92 -24.69 -33.46
C GLN A 254 9.10 -23.92 -32.43
N THR A 255 9.50 -22.67 -32.18
CA THR A 255 8.81 -21.81 -31.21
C THR A 255 8.13 -20.67 -31.92
N TYR A 256 6.81 -20.60 -31.76
CA TYR A 256 6.01 -19.47 -32.20
C TYR A 256 5.82 -18.52 -31.02
N THR A 257 6.14 -17.25 -31.24
CA THR A 257 6.19 -16.22 -30.21
C THR A 257 5.30 -15.05 -30.61
N ILE A 258 4.56 -14.52 -29.65
CA ILE A 258 3.89 -13.22 -29.76
C ILE A 258 4.45 -12.26 -28.71
N HIS A 259 4.82 -11.06 -29.16
CA HIS A 259 5.03 -9.90 -28.31
C HIS A 259 3.76 -9.04 -28.37
N LYS A 260 3.17 -8.75 -27.21
CA LYS A 260 2.01 -7.86 -27.08
C LYS A 260 2.40 -6.67 -26.21
N PHE A 261 2.25 -5.47 -26.76
CA PHE A 261 2.38 -4.20 -26.04
C PHE A 261 0.99 -3.61 -25.86
N ALA A 262 0.61 -3.29 -24.64
CA ALA A 262 -0.76 -2.92 -24.32
C ALA A 262 -0.84 -2.21 -22.97
N GLY A 263 -1.94 -1.50 -22.72
CA GLY A 263 -2.14 -0.77 -21.47
C GLY A 263 -3.21 0.31 -21.62
N TYR A 264 -3.01 1.44 -20.93
CA TYR A 264 -4.03 2.47 -20.79
C TYR A 264 -3.46 3.87 -20.94
N VAL A 265 -4.18 4.72 -21.67
CA VAL A 265 -4.11 6.18 -21.52
C VAL A 265 -5.41 6.68 -20.93
N THR A 266 -5.35 7.77 -20.15
CA THR A 266 -6.53 8.30 -19.44
C THR A 266 -6.67 9.81 -19.61
N SER A 267 -7.90 10.31 -19.39
CA SER A 267 -8.19 11.74 -19.35
C SER A 267 -7.58 12.49 -18.17
N LEU A 268 -6.89 11.79 -17.25
CA LEU A 268 -6.12 12.44 -16.20
C LEU A 268 -4.82 13.04 -16.75
N ASN A 269 -4.25 12.45 -17.80
CA ASN A 269 -2.93 12.81 -18.34
C ASN A 269 -2.98 13.30 -19.79
N HIS A 270 -4.06 13.01 -20.50
CA HIS A 270 -4.25 13.37 -21.90
C HIS A 270 -5.60 14.05 -22.11
N ASP A 271 -5.74 14.76 -23.23
CA ASP A 271 -7.05 15.26 -23.67
C ASP A 271 -7.98 14.09 -23.96
N LYS A 272 -9.19 14.11 -23.36
CA LYS A 272 -10.19 13.04 -23.49
C LYS A 272 -10.61 12.79 -24.94
N ASP A 273 -10.54 13.82 -25.79
CA ASP A 273 -10.94 13.73 -27.19
C ASP A 273 -9.80 13.22 -28.10
N GLN A 274 -8.60 12.99 -27.53
CA GLN A 274 -7.39 12.55 -28.26
C GLN A 274 -6.81 11.26 -27.71
N LEU A 275 -7.52 10.51 -26.87
CA LEU A 275 -6.98 9.33 -26.20
C LEU A 275 -6.51 8.23 -27.17
N SER A 276 -7.22 7.97 -28.27
CA SER A 276 -6.77 6.98 -29.26
C SER A 276 -5.49 7.40 -29.98
N ASN A 277 -5.28 8.70 -30.19
CA ASN A 277 -4.05 9.23 -30.77
C ASN A 277 -2.89 9.12 -29.77
N ALA A 278 -3.11 9.51 -28.51
CA ALA A 278 -2.12 9.34 -27.45
C ALA A 278 -1.72 7.86 -27.27
N ALA A 279 -2.70 6.94 -27.28
CA ALA A 279 -2.46 5.51 -27.24
C ALA A 279 -1.64 5.02 -28.46
N SER A 280 -1.91 5.57 -29.65
CA SER A 280 -1.13 5.26 -30.84
C SER A 280 0.33 5.67 -30.70
N ASP A 281 0.59 6.88 -30.17
CA ASP A 281 1.94 7.40 -29.96
C ASP A 281 2.72 6.55 -28.94
N VAL A 282 2.05 6.14 -27.85
CA VAL A 282 2.61 5.23 -26.85
C VAL A 282 2.98 3.88 -27.48
N LEU A 283 2.12 3.33 -28.34
CA LEU A 283 2.39 2.07 -29.06
C LEU A 283 3.54 2.19 -30.07
N ASP A 284 3.67 3.34 -30.75
CA ASP A 284 4.80 3.58 -31.67
C ASP A 284 6.13 3.55 -30.91
N VAL A 285 6.21 4.17 -29.74
CA VAL A 285 7.39 4.10 -28.87
C VAL A 285 7.67 2.67 -28.41
N ALA A 286 6.64 1.93 -27.97
CA ALA A 286 6.80 0.56 -27.47
C ALA A 286 7.32 -0.39 -28.56
N THR A 287 6.76 -0.30 -29.77
CA THR A 287 7.11 -1.17 -30.89
C THR A 287 8.46 -0.81 -31.52
N GLU A 288 8.82 0.48 -31.57
CA GLU A 288 10.15 0.91 -32.01
C GLU A 288 11.26 0.38 -31.09
N LYS A 289 11.04 0.42 -29.76
CA LYS A 289 11.97 -0.14 -28.78
C LYS A 289 12.03 -1.66 -28.82
N GLY A 290 10.86 -2.30 -28.95
CA GLY A 290 10.70 -3.75 -28.86
C GLY A 290 10.80 -4.30 -27.44
N PHE A 291 10.44 -5.58 -27.28
CA PHE A 291 10.29 -6.24 -25.97
C PHE A 291 11.60 -6.27 -25.18
N ASP A 292 12.70 -6.67 -25.81
CA ASP A 292 13.99 -6.84 -25.13
C ASP A 292 14.57 -5.52 -24.61
N THR A 293 14.36 -4.41 -25.32
CA THR A 293 14.79 -3.09 -24.88
C THR A 293 13.97 -2.62 -23.69
N LEU A 294 12.64 -2.76 -23.75
CA LEU A 294 11.75 -2.41 -22.63
C LEU A 294 12.05 -3.26 -21.39
N LEU A 295 12.39 -4.55 -21.56
CA LEU A 295 12.78 -5.41 -20.44
C LEU A 295 14.11 -4.96 -19.80
N LYS A 296 15.10 -4.53 -20.60
CA LYS A 296 16.35 -3.97 -20.06
C LYS A 296 16.11 -2.67 -19.31
N GLU A 297 15.23 -1.80 -19.81
CA GLU A 297 14.84 -0.57 -19.13
C GLU A 297 14.13 -0.85 -17.80
N GLN A 298 13.25 -1.86 -17.78
CA GLN A 298 12.61 -2.36 -16.55
C GLN A 298 13.65 -2.85 -15.54
N GLN A 299 14.60 -3.69 -15.97
CA GLN A 299 15.69 -4.20 -15.12
C GLN A 299 16.53 -3.07 -14.53
N GLN A 300 16.86 -2.05 -15.33
CA GLN A 300 17.60 -0.88 -14.86
C GLN A 300 16.79 -0.08 -13.83
N ALA A 301 15.52 0.20 -14.12
CA ALA A 301 14.66 0.94 -13.20
C ALA A 301 14.51 0.22 -11.84
N TRP A 302 14.38 -1.11 -11.85
CA TRP A 302 14.37 -1.88 -10.59
C TRP A 302 15.72 -1.91 -9.91
N SER A 303 16.83 -1.98 -10.65
CA SER A 303 18.17 -1.87 -10.07
C SER A 303 18.33 -0.55 -9.31
N ASP A 304 17.83 0.56 -9.85
CA ASP A 304 17.90 1.88 -9.21
C ASP A 304 17.03 1.95 -7.95
N ILE A 305 15.84 1.33 -7.97
CA ILE A 305 14.99 1.19 -6.78
C ILE A 305 15.72 0.38 -5.70
N TRP A 306 16.21 -0.82 -6.04
CA TRP A 306 16.89 -1.71 -5.11
C TRP A 306 18.19 -1.14 -4.56
N HIS A 307 18.89 -0.32 -5.33
CA HIS A 307 20.08 0.38 -4.85
C HIS A 307 19.82 1.18 -3.57
N MET A 308 18.62 1.77 -3.46
CA MET A 308 18.22 2.59 -2.32
C MET A 308 17.39 1.83 -1.29
N SER A 309 16.47 0.96 -1.72
CA SER A 309 15.47 0.36 -0.83
C SER A 309 15.80 -1.04 -0.34
N ASP A 310 16.80 -1.74 -0.88
CA ASP A 310 17.08 -3.14 -0.51
C ASP A 310 17.44 -3.27 0.99
N ILE A 311 16.95 -4.36 1.57
CA ILE A 311 17.36 -4.83 2.89
C ILE A 311 17.93 -6.23 2.72
N ILE A 312 19.21 -6.37 3.05
CA ILE A 312 19.93 -7.65 2.96
C ILE A 312 19.86 -8.32 4.32
N ILE A 313 19.43 -9.58 4.37
CA ILE A 313 19.41 -10.44 5.55
C ILE A 313 20.22 -11.69 5.23
N GLU A 314 21.25 -11.95 6.04
CA GLU A 314 22.12 -13.13 5.95
C GLU A 314 21.74 -14.14 7.05
N GLY A 315 21.77 -15.43 6.72
CA GLY A 315 21.36 -16.52 7.63
C GLY A 315 19.90 -16.97 7.50
N ASP A 316 18.98 -16.13 7.00
CA ASP A 316 17.54 -16.45 6.91
C ASP A 316 16.93 -16.09 5.54
N THR A 317 16.79 -17.10 4.66
CA THR A 317 16.24 -16.91 3.31
C THR A 317 14.75 -16.58 3.32
N LYS A 318 13.95 -17.10 4.27
CA LYS A 318 12.51 -16.83 4.31
C LYS A 318 12.24 -15.38 4.74
N ALA A 319 13.00 -14.86 5.71
CA ALA A 319 12.96 -13.45 6.08
C ALA A 319 13.43 -12.55 4.93
N GLN A 320 14.55 -12.90 4.28
CA GLN A 320 15.06 -12.16 3.12
C GLN A 320 14.03 -12.07 1.98
N GLN A 321 13.34 -13.17 1.68
CA GLN A 321 12.28 -13.20 0.67
C GLN A 321 11.11 -12.30 1.09
N GLY A 322 10.67 -12.38 2.34
CA GLY A 322 9.55 -11.59 2.86
C GLY A 322 9.79 -10.08 2.79
N ILE A 323 10.95 -9.60 3.28
CA ILE A 323 11.24 -8.16 3.24
C ILE A 323 11.34 -7.61 1.81
N ARG A 324 11.96 -8.36 0.88
CA ARG A 324 12.04 -7.96 -0.52
C ARG A 324 10.67 -8.00 -1.20
N PHE A 325 9.83 -8.97 -0.90
CA PHE A 325 8.46 -8.99 -1.41
C PHE A 325 7.68 -7.74 -1.01
N ASN A 326 7.80 -7.35 0.26
CA ASN A 326 7.12 -6.19 0.82
C ASN A 326 7.61 -4.88 0.19
N ILE A 327 8.93 -4.69 0.07
CA ILE A 327 9.52 -3.52 -0.61
C ILE A 327 9.13 -3.49 -2.09
N PHE A 328 9.15 -4.64 -2.77
CA PHE A 328 8.78 -4.75 -4.17
C PHE A 328 7.35 -4.27 -4.38
N GLN A 329 6.38 -4.81 -3.63
CA GLN A 329 4.96 -4.47 -3.76
C GLN A 329 4.63 -3.01 -3.39
N LEU A 330 5.31 -2.42 -2.40
CA LEU A 330 5.19 -0.99 -2.10
C LEU A 330 5.62 -0.12 -3.30
N ASN A 331 6.73 -0.46 -3.94
CA ASN A 331 7.24 0.25 -5.11
C ASN A 331 6.37 0.02 -6.37
N GLN A 332 5.74 -1.14 -6.49
CA GLN A 332 4.76 -1.40 -7.56
C GLN A 332 3.48 -0.56 -7.39
N THR A 333 3.09 -0.27 -6.15
CA THR A 333 1.86 0.44 -5.85
C THR A 333 2.03 1.96 -5.95
N TYR A 334 3.14 2.50 -5.47
CA TYR A 334 3.37 3.95 -5.48
C TYR A 334 4.84 4.31 -5.68
N LEU A 335 5.11 5.13 -6.70
CA LEU A 335 6.45 5.63 -7.03
C LEU A 335 6.66 7.10 -6.63
N GLY A 336 5.60 7.81 -6.21
CA GLY A 336 5.69 9.22 -5.86
C GLY A 336 5.68 10.22 -7.01
N ARG A 337 5.43 9.77 -8.25
CA ARG A 337 5.45 10.62 -9.46
C ARG A 337 4.22 11.52 -9.61
N ASP A 338 3.09 11.14 -9.02
CA ASP A 338 1.83 11.87 -9.12
C ASP A 338 1.27 12.23 -7.73
N ALA A 339 1.20 13.53 -7.44
CA ALA A 339 0.66 14.08 -6.19
C ALA A 339 -0.87 14.01 -6.08
N ARG A 340 -1.57 13.49 -7.10
CA ARG A 340 -3.01 13.19 -7.06
C ARG A 340 -3.30 11.80 -6.52
N LEU A 341 -2.29 10.92 -6.48
CA LEU A 341 -2.44 9.52 -6.09
C LEU A 341 -2.04 9.28 -4.64
N ASN A 342 -2.47 8.13 -4.12
CA ASN A 342 -2.15 7.64 -2.79
C ASN A 342 -2.04 6.10 -2.81
N ILE A 343 -1.88 5.48 -1.64
CA ILE A 343 -1.62 4.05 -1.48
C ILE A 343 -2.89 3.39 -0.92
N GLY A 344 -3.51 2.50 -1.70
CA GLY A 344 -4.63 1.69 -1.23
C GLY A 344 -4.18 0.55 -0.31
N PRO A 345 -4.97 0.13 0.71
CA PRO A 345 -4.62 -0.96 1.60
C PRO A 345 -4.23 -2.27 0.90
N LYS A 346 -4.85 -2.56 -0.26
CA LYS A 346 -4.50 -3.69 -1.13
C LYS A 346 -3.88 -3.32 -2.47
N GLY A 347 -3.48 -2.05 -2.64
CA GLY A 347 -2.89 -1.50 -3.86
C GLY A 347 -3.65 -1.92 -5.12
N PHE A 348 -2.93 -2.45 -6.11
CA PHE A 348 -3.48 -2.96 -7.37
C PHE A 348 -3.63 -4.49 -7.40
N THR A 349 -3.85 -5.11 -6.25
CA THR A 349 -3.85 -6.58 -6.12
C THR A 349 -5.23 -7.17 -5.85
N GLY A 350 -6.26 -6.35 -5.65
CA GLY A 350 -7.61 -6.81 -5.33
C GLY A 350 -8.60 -5.66 -5.13
N GLU A 351 -9.88 -5.98 -4.95
CA GLU A 351 -10.95 -4.96 -4.81
C GLU A 351 -11.28 -4.61 -3.35
N LYS A 352 -10.97 -5.47 -2.37
CA LYS A 352 -11.29 -5.20 -0.96
C LYS A 352 -10.61 -3.91 -0.47
N TYR A 353 -11.35 -3.12 0.32
CA TYR A 353 -11.04 -1.73 0.73
C TYR A 353 -11.11 -0.68 -0.40
N GLY A 354 -11.49 -1.07 -1.62
CA GLY A 354 -11.78 -0.17 -2.74
C GLY A 354 -10.56 0.56 -3.30
N GLY A 355 -9.32 0.17 -2.97
CA GLY A 355 -8.11 0.89 -3.38
C GLY A 355 -8.02 2.33 -2.85
N SER A 356 -8.83 2.68 -1.85
CA SER A 356 -9.00 4.03 -1.30
C SER A 356 -7.87 4.45 -0.37
N THR A 357 -7.78 5.73 -0.06
CA THR A 357 -6.83 6.27 0.91
C THR A 357 -7.36 6.13 2.34
N TYR A 358 -6.50 5.68 3.26
CA TYR A 358 -6.73 5.55 4.71
C TYR A 358 -5.65 6.28 5.52
N TRP A 359 -5.76 6.29 6.85
CA TRP A 359 -4.73 6.83 7.77
C TRP A 359 -3.41 6.04 7.75
N ASP A 360 -3.46 4.80 7.22
CA ASP A 360 -2.31 3.93 6.96
C ASP A 360 -1.13 4.67 6.31
N THR A 361 -1.45 5.53 5.33
CA THR A 361 -0.44 6.28 4.57
C THR A 361 0.40 7.14 5.50
N GLU A 362 -0.25 7.94 6.34
CA GLU A 362 0.44 8.86 7.23
C GLU A 362 1.12 8.16 8.41
N ALA A 363 0.49 7.11 8.94
CA ALA A 363 0.98 6.41 10.12
C ALA A 363 2.09 5.38 9.82
N TYR A 364 2.12 4.79 8.61
CA TYR A 364 3.01 3.67 8.28
C TYR A 364 3.80 3.84 6.98
N CYS A 365 3.18 4.37 5.92
CA CYS A 365 3.85 4.43 4.62
C CYS A 365 4.86 5.58 4.49
N ILE A 366 4.56 6.75 5.06
CA ILE A 366 5.45 7.94 4.95
C ILE A 366 6.89 7.65 5.41
N PRO A 367 7.15 6.99 6.56
CA PRO A 367 8.51 6.64 6.97
C PRO A 367 9.31 5.91 5.88
N PHE A 368 8.70 4.91 5.23
CA PHE A 368 9.34 4.16 4.15
C PHE A 368 9.67 5.06 2.95
N TYR A 369 8.70 5.82 2.44
CA TYR A 369 8.93 6.65 1.25
C TYR A 369 9.90 7.79 1.52
N MET A 370 9.86 8.37 2.71
CA MET A 370 10.77 9.44 3.10
C MET A 370 12.21 8.96 3.23
N ALA A 371 12.42 7.74 3.72
CA ALA A 371 13.76 7.18 3.90
C ALA A 371 14.33 6.51 2.64
N THR A 372 13.49 6.02 1.73
CA THR A 372 13.94 5.23 0.56
C THR A 372 13.76 5.94 -0.79
N LYS A 373 13.14 7.13 -0.80
CA LYS A 373 12.94 7.95 -2.01
C LYS A 373 13.45 9.37 -1.80
N ASP A 374 13.25 10.20 -2.81
CA ASP A 374 13.42 11.65 -2.73
C ASP A 374 12.36 12.26 -1.78
N GLN A 375 12.74 13.25 -0.98
CA GLN A 375 11.86 13.97 -0.04
C GLN A 375 10.56 14.48 -0.70
N LYS A 376 10.58 14.79 -2.00
CA LYS A 376 9.40 15.19 -2.78
C LYS A 376 8.31 14.13 -2.78
N VAL A 377 8.64 12.85 -2.65
CA VAL A 377 7.64 11.77 -2.60
C VAL A 377 6.80 11.86 -1.32
N ALA A 378 7.46 11.99 -0.17
CA ALA A 378 6.75 12.21 1.10
C ALA A 378 5.98 13.54 1.08
N ARG A 379 6.58 14.60 0.51
CA ARG A 379 5.92 15.89 0.32
C ARG A 379 4.66 15.78 -0.56
N ASN A 380 4.67 14.95 -1.61
CA ASN A 380 3.51 14.71 -2.48
C ASN A 380 2.35 14.05 -1.72
N LEU A 381 2.62 13.10 -0.83
CA LEU A 381 1.60 12.50 0.05
C LEU A 381 0.98 13.54 1.00
N LEU A 382 1.78 14.47 1.52
CA LEU A 382 1.27 15.58 2.32
C LEU A 382 0.52 16.63 1.48
N THR A 383 0.96 16.91 0.25
CA THR A 383 0.26 17.76 -0.71
C THR A 383 -1.11 17.18 -1.07
N TYR A 384 -1.24 15.85 -1.19
CA TYR A 384 -2.51 15.18 -1.39
C TYR A 384 -3.52 15.52 -0.28
N ARG A 385 -3.11 15.44 0.99
CA ARG A 385 -3.96 15.82 2.13
C ARG A 385 -4.30 17.32 2.16
N TYR A 386 -3.35 18.18 1.81
CA TYR A 386 -3.62 19.62 1.69
C TYR A 386 -4.66 19.92 0.61
N LYS A 387 -4.54 19.32 -0.59
CA LYS A 387 -5.52 19.48 -1.68
C LYS A 387 -6.93 19.04 -1.31
N HIS A 388 -7.05 18.13 -0.33
CA HIS A 388 -8.33 17.64 0.19
C HIS A 388 -8.81 18.35 1.47
N LEU A 389 -8.10 19.39 1.95
CA LEU A 389 -8.46 20.12 3.17
C LEU A 389 -9.90 20.68 3.13
N GLN A 390 -10.30 21.26 2.00
CA GLN A 390 -11.66 21.82 1.86
C GLN A 390 -12.74 20.74 2.01
N LYS A 391 -12.51 19.54 1.48
CA LYS A 391 -13.42 18.40 1.65
C LYS A 391 -13.43 17.87 3.08
N ALA A 392 -12.29 17.86 3.77
CA ALA A 392 -12.24 17.53 5.20
C ALA A 392 -13.03 18.55 6.06
N ILE A 393 -13.03 19.84 5.69
CA ILE A 393 -13.88 20.86 6.33
C ILE A 393 -15.37 20.61 6.04
N GLU A 394 -15.73 20.22 4.82
CA GLU A 394 -17.10 19.83 4.47
C GLU A 394 -17.57 18.60 5.26
N ASN A 395 -16.72 17.59 5.42
CA ASN A 395 -17.01 16.41 6.26
C ASN A 395 -17.29 16.80 7.71
N ALA A 396 -16.47 17.68 8.29
CA ALA A 396 -16.68 18.18 9.65
C ALA A 396 -18.00 18.97 9.77
N LYS A 397 -18.34 19.81 8.78
CA LYS A 397 -19.60 20.56 8.76
C LYS A 397 -20.82 19.65 8.76
N LYS A 398 -20.78 18.51 8.05
CA LYS A 398 -21.87 17.51 8.06
C LYS A 398 -22.14 16.96 9.46
N LEU A 399 -21.13 16.95 10.34
CA LEU A 399 -21.22 16.51 11.74
C LEU A 399 -21.41 17.65 12.74
N GLY A 400 -21.67 18.87 12.27
CA GLY A 400 -21.97 20.04 13.11
C GLY A 400 -20.76 20.85 13.57
N PHE A 401 -19.57 20.60 13.03
CA PHE A 401 -18.39 21.43 13.30
C PHE A 401 -18.38 22.69 12.43
N THR A 402 -17.77 23.76 12.94
CA THR A 402 -17.82 25.10 12.30
C THR A 402 -16.44 25.75 12.23
N ASN A 403 -16.38 26.98 11.70
CA ASN A 403 -15.20 27.84 11.68
C ASN A 403 -13.95 27.22 11.02
N GLY A 404 -14.16 26.39 9.99
CA GLY A 404 -13.05 25.75 9.26
C GLY A 404 -12.37 24.60 10.01
N ALA A 405 -13.03 24.00 11.01
CA ALA A 405 -12.62 22.71 11.54
C ALA A 405 -12.61 21.66 10.43
N ALA A 406 -11.54 20.86 10.35
CA ALA A 406 -11.40 19.78 9.39
C ALA A 406 -11.47 18.42 10.09
N LEU A 407 -12.27 17.51 9.54
CA LEU A 407 -12.26 16.09 9.87
C LEU A 407 -11.91 15.36 8.58
N TYR A 408 -10.66 14.90 8.50
CA TYR A 408 -10.26 14.07 7.38
C TYR A 408 -11.05 12.76 7.40
N PRO A 409 -11.39 12.24 6.22
CA PRO A 409 -12.19 11.03 6.11
C PRO A 409 -11.39 9.79 6.55
N MET A 410 -12.09 8.75 7.02
CA MET A 410 -11.48 7.44 7.21
C MET A 410 -11.12 6.82 5.86
N VAL A 411 -12.02 6.92 4.88
CA VAL A 411 -11.84 6.35 3.53
C VAL A 411 -12.10 7.40 2.48
N THR A 412 -11.19 7.57 1.51
CA THR A 412 -11.42 8.57 0.45
C THR A 412 -10.61 8.36 -0.84
N MET A 413 -11.10 8.97 -1.92
CA MET A 413 -10.37 9.19 -3.18
C MET A 413 -10.14 10.67 -3.50
N ASN A 414 -11.02 11.55 -3.04
CA ASN A 414 -11.07 12.96 -3.42
C ASN A 414 -11.20 13.92 -2.21
N GLY A 415 -11.08 13.38 -1.00
CA GLY A 415 -11.25 14.08 0.28
C GLY A 415 -12.63 13.94 0.93
N GLU A 416 -13.65 13.50 0.20
CA GLU A 416 -14.96 13.19 0.80
C GLU A 416 -14.90 11.85 1.55
N GLU A 417 -15.63 11.76 2.66
CA GLU A 417 -15.80 10.49 3.37
C GLU A 417 -16.50 9.46 2.48
N CYS A 418 -16.07 8.20 2.57
CA CYS A 418 -16.65 7.07 1.86
C CYS A 418 -17.08 5.95 2.81
N HIS A 419 -16.58 5.93 4.05
CA HIS A 419 -16.92 4.88 5.02
C HIS A 419 -18.36 5.00 5.54
N ASN A 420 -19.04 3.88 5.76
CA ASN A 420 -20.49 3.83 6.02
C ASN A 420 -20.89 3.12 7.32
N GLU A 421 -19.99 3.02 8.31
CA GLU A 421 -20.28 2.51 9.67
C GLU A 421 -19.98 3.61 10.70
N TRP A 422 -20.98 4.02 11.48
CA TRP A 422 -20.93 5.24 12.30
C TRP A 422 -19.84 5.20 13.37
N GLU A 423 -19.59 4.00 13.92
CA GLU A 423 -18.53 3.68 14.87
C GLU A 423 -17.12 3.96 14.34
N ILE A 424 -16.95 4.06 13.02
CA ILE A 424 -15.68 4.33 12.36
C ILE A 424 -15.72 5.70 11.68
N THR A 425 -16.73 5.91 10.82
CA THR A 425 -16.93 7.11 10.00
C THR A 425 -16.95 8.37 10.86
N PHE A 426 -17.61 8.35 12.02
CA PHE A 426 -17.76 9.54 12.86
C PHE A 426 -16.84 9.54 14.08
N GLU A 427 -16.44 8.35 14.54
CA GLU A 427 -15.86 8.17 15.87
C GLU A 427 -14.38 7.79 15.85
N GLU A 428 -13.83 7.25 14.75
CA GLU A 428 -12.41 6.90 14.64
C GLU A 428 -11.52 8.12 14.29
N ILE A 429 -11.62 9.15 15.12
CA ILE A 429 -11.15 10.51 14.83
C ILE A 429 -9.63 10.70 15.05
N HIS A 430 -8.94 9.70 15.59
CA HIS A 430 -7.48 9.72 15.78
C HIS A 430 -6.71 9.90 14.47
N ARG A 431 -7.33 9.54 13.33
CA ARG A 431 -6.81 9.77 11.96
C ARG A 431 -6.42 11.22 11.67
N ASN A 432 -7.13 12.20 12.25
CA ASN A 432 -6.73 13.61 12.16
C ASN A 432 -5.36 13.84 12.80
N GLY A 433 -5.10 13.16 13.92
CA GLY A 433 -3.83 13.18 14.61
C GLY A 433 -2.70 12.59 13.76
N ALA A 434 -2.94 11.47 13.08
CA ALA A 434 -1.96 10.85 12.19
C ALA A 434 -1.51 11.81 11.07
N ILE A 435 -2.43 12.59 10.49
CA ILE A 435 -2.11 13.59 9.47
C ILE A 435 -1.23 14.71 10.02
N ALA A 436 -1.56 15.25 11.19
CA ALA A 436 -0.74 16.27 11.83
C ALA A 436 0.66 15.72 12.21
N PHE A 437 0.72 14.47 12.69
CA PHE A 437 1.98 13.80 13.00
C PHE A 437 2.84 13.56 11.76
N ALA A 438 2.24 13.23 10.63
CA ALA A 438 2.96 13.10 9.36
C ALA A 438 3.62 14.41 8.90
N ILE A 439 2.95 15.57 9.10
CA ILE A 439 3.55 16.89 8.83
C ILE A 439 4.76 17.12 9.75
N PHE A 440 4.62 16.83 11.05
CA PHE A 440 5.74 16.90 12.00
C PHE A 440 6.89 15.98 11.60
N ASN A 441 6.60 14.71 11.28
CA ASN A 441 7.62 13.73 10.96
C ASN A 441 8.37 14.10 9.67
N TYR A 442 7.66 14.63 8.67
CA TYR A 442 8.28 15.17 7.45
C TYR A 442 9.29 16.26 7.78
N VAL A 443 8.86 17.32 8.47
CA VAL A 443 9.73 18.46 8.81
C VAL A 443 10.93 18.01 9.64
N ARG A 444 10.71 17.18 10.67
CA ARG A 444 11.77 16.64 11.53
C ARG A 444 12.83 15.86 10.74
N TYR A 445 12.38 15.01 9.82
CA TYR A 445 13.28 14.13 9.07
C TYR A 445 14.01 14.87 7.94
N THR A 446 13.28 15.64 7.12
CA THR A 446 13.86 16.30 5.92
C THR A 446 14.52 17.63 6.25
N GLY A 447 14.13 18.30 7.34
CA GLY A 447 14.48 19.69 7.61
C GLY A 447 13.75 20.70 6.71
N ASP A 448 12.85 20.25 5.82
CA ASP A 448 12.10 21.12 4.93
C ASP A 448 10.92 21.78 5.67
N TYR A 449 11.21 22.88 6.35
CA TYR A 449 10.18 23.70 7.00
C TYR A 449 9.31 24.46 5.99
N SER A 450 9.70 24.58 4.70
CA SER A 450 8.94 25.37 3.71
C SER A 450 7.53 24.83 3.48
N TYR A 451 7.34 23.52 3.67
CA TYR A 451 6.01 22.90 3.61
C TYR A 451 5.01 23.53 4.58
N VAL A 452 5.44 23.94 5.79
CA VAL A 452 4.54 24.48 6.83
C VAL A 452 3.88 25.80 6.40
N PRO A 453 4.59 26.89 6.05
CA PRO A 453 3.96 28.11 5.57
C PRO A 453 3.25 27.95 4.22
N GLU A 454 3.72 27.06 3.35
CA GLU A 454 3.12 26.86 2.02
C GLU A 454 1.77 26.13 2.06
N MET A 455 1.61 25.17 2.99
CA MET A 455 0.44 24.27 3.05
C MET A 455 0.13 23.79 4.47
N GLY A 456 1.15 23.32 5.20
CA GLY A 456 0.97 22.54 6.42
C GLY A 456 0.24 23.28 7.53
N MET A 457 0.47 24.59 7.69
CA MET A 457 -0.16 25.38 8.75
C MET A 457 -1.68 25.48 8.59
N GLU A 458 -2.19 25.55 7.35
CA GLU A 458 -3.64 25.56 7.13
C GLU A 458 -4.29 24.24 7.58
N VAL A 459 -3.61 23.12 7.30
CA VAL A 459 -4.03 21.77 7.73
C VAL A 459 -4.00 21.66 9.26
N LEU A 460 -2.88 22.05 9.88
CA LEU A 460 -2.69 22.00 11.33
C LEU A 460 -3.72 22.86 12.07
N LEU A 461 -3.98 24.08 11.58
CA LEU A 461 -4.97 24.98 12.17
C LEU A 461 -6.39 24.41 12.07
N ALA A 462 -6.76 23.86 10.92
CA ALA A 462 -8.08 23.26 10.72
C ALA A 462 -8.30 22.02 11.61
N ILE A 463 -7.25 21.20 11.80
CA ILE A 463 -7.27 20.06 12.74
C ILE A 463 -7.35 20.53 14.19
N ALA A 464 -6.60 21.57 14.58
CA ALA A 464 -6.67 22.16 15.93
C ALA A 464 -8.07 22.70 16.24
N ARG A 465 -8.71 23.38 15.27
CA ARG A 465 -10.10 23.84 15.36
C ARG A 465 -11.09 22.70 15.54
N PHE A 466 -10.87 21.56 14.90
CA PHE A 466 -11.66 20.35 15.13
C PHE A 466 -11.50 19.85 16.56
N TRP A 467 -10.26 19.63 17.03
CA TRP A 467 -10.02 19.12 18.38
C TRP A 467 -10.59 20.01 19.48
N LYS A 468 -10.42 21.34 19.34
CA LYS A 468 -11.01 22.32 20.27
C LYS A 468 -12.54 22.23 20.34
N GLN A 469 -13.21 21.94 19.23
CA GLN A 469 -14.67 21.81 19.19
C GLN A 469 -15.15 20.41 19.60
N ARG A 470 -14.34 19.38 19.38
CA ARG A 470 -14.66 17.98 19.68
C ARG A 470 -14.48 17.63 21.16
N ALA A 471 -13.54 18.30 21.84
CA ALA A 471 -13.32 18.17 23.27
C ALA A 471 -14.44 18.86 24.07
N THR A 472 -14.85 18.23 25.17
CA THR A 472 -15.91 18.72 26.06
C THR A 472 -15.34 18.95 27.46
N PHE A 473 -15.62 20.10 28.09
CA PHE A 473 -15.20 20.30 29.48
C PHE A 473 -16.13 19.55 30.45
N SER A 474 -15.60 18.52 31.12
CA SER A 474 -16.33 17.76 32.14
C SER A 474 -16.23 18.45 33.49
N LYS A 475 -17.37 18.94 34.01
CA LYS A 475 -17.44 19.50 35.37
C LYS A 475 -17.12 18.46 36.46
N GLN A 476 -17.39 17.18 36.19
CA GLN A 476 -17.14 16.10 37.15
C GLN A 476 -15.64 15.81 37.28
N LYS A 477 -14.91 15.78 36.15
CA LYS A 477 -13.47 15.53 36.14
C LYS A 477 -12.64 16.82 36.25
N ASN A 478 -13.28 17.99 36.13
CA ASN A 478 -12.64 19.31 36.02
C ASN A 478 -11.54 19.34 34.94
N LYS A 479 -11.81 18.71 33.80
CA LYS A 479 -10.88 18.49 32.68
C LYS A 479 -11.64 18.44 31.36
N TYR A 480 -10.96 18.69 30.25
CA TYR A 480 -11.47 18.38 28.92
C TYR A 480 -11.42 16.87 28.67
N VAL A 481 -12.52 16.32 28.18
CA VAL A 481 -12.71 14.92 27.83
C VAL A 481 -13.10 14.80 26.36
N ILE A 482 -12.83 13.66 25.75
CA ILE A 482 -13.31 13.32 24.40
C ILE A 482 -14.17 12.05 24.53
N LEU A 483 -15.45 12.19 24.25
CA LEU A 483 -16.47 11.15 24.47
C LEU A 483 -16.94 10.58 23.13
N GLY A 484 -17.37 9.31 23.10
CA GLY A 484 -17.96 8.66 21.93
C GLY A 484 -16.97 8.57 20.77
N VAL A 485 -15.88 7.84 20.98
CA VAL A 485 -14.81 7.64 19.99
C VAL A 485 -14.52 6.16 19.80
N THR A 486 -13.85 5.86 18.70
CA THR A 486 -13.18 4.59 18.44
C THR A 486 -11.69 4.88 18.32
N GLY A 487 -10.84 4.16 19.04
CA GLY A 487 -9.39 4.26 18.88
C GLY A 487 -8.91 3.40 17.70
N PRO A 488 -7.59 3.31 17.46
CA PRO A 488 -7.04 2.31 16.53
C PRO A 488 -7.52 0.88 16.83
N ASN A 489 -7.80 0.56 18.10
CA ASN A 489 -8.49 -0.67 18.45
C ASN A 489 -9.98 -0.58 18.10
N GLU A 490 -10.33 -0.97 16.88
CA GLU A 490 -11.72 -1.01 16.39
C GLU A 490 -12.61 -2.02 17.13
N TYR A 491 -12.07 -2.86 18.03
CA TYR A 491 -12.86 -3.71 18.94
C TYR A 491 -13.35 -2.97 20.18
N GLU A 492 -13.22 -1.65 20.20
CA GLU A 492 -13.78 -0.74 21.20
C GLU A 492 -14.49 0.40 20.48
N ASN A 493 -15.82 0.38 20.49
CA ASN A 493 -16.62 1.40 19.80
C ASN A 493 -17.40 2.27 20.80
N ASN A 494 -17.59 3.55 20.44
CA ASN A 494 -18.31 4.51 21.25
C ASN A 494 -17.77 4.66 22.68
N VAL A 495 -16.47 4.46 22.86
CA VAL A 495 -15.82 4.57 24.17
C VAL A 495 -15.56 6.03 24.53
N SER A 496 -15.18 6.27 25.80
CA SER A 496 -14.84 7.60 26.30
C SER A 496 -13.39 7.68 26.72
N ASN A 497 -12.76 8.80 26.39
CA ASN A 497 -11.40 9.14 26.78
C ASN A 497 -10.37 8.10 26.33
N ASN A 498 -10.44 7.65 25.07
CA ASN A 498 -9.39 6.80 24.54
C ASN A 498 -8.03 7.49 24.71
N PHE A 499 -7.06 6.84 25.40
CA PHE A 499 -5.81 7.49 25.79
C PHE A 499 -5.07 8.07 24.58
N TYR A 500 -4.89 7.26 23.53
CA TYR A 500 -4.19 7.70 22.33
C TYR A 500 -4.90 8.88 21.65
N THR A 501 -6.21 8.81 21.49
CA THR A 501 -7.02 9.90 20.89
C THR A 501 -6.89 11.19 21.70
N ASN A 502 -7.00 11.14 23.02
CA ASN A 502 -6.85 12.31 23.88
C ASN A 502 -5.42 12.87 23.83
N TYR A 503 -4.42 12.00 23.86
CA TYR A 503 -3.01 12.39 23.82
C TYR A 503 -2.65 13.05 22.48
N ILE A 504 -3.04 12.45 21.36
CA ILE A 504 -2.74 13.01 20.04
C ILE A 504 -3.53 14.31 19.78
N ALA A 505 -4.75 14.44 20.31
CA ALA A 505 -5.50 15.69 20.26
C ALA A 505 -4.79 16.82 21.02
N LYS A 506 -4.33 16.54 22.25
CA LYS A 506 -3.50 17.46 23.04
C LYS A 506 -2.23 17.84 22.29
N TRP A 507 -1.54 16.87 21.71
CA TRP A 507 -0.32 17.10 20.94
C TRP A 507 -0.57 17.97 19.70
N CYS A 508 -1.62 17.70 18.91
CA CYS A 508 -1.98 18.50 17.74
C CYS A 508 -2.23 19.97 18.08
N LEU A 509 -2.94 20.24 19.17
CA LEU A 509 -3.21 21.60 19.63
C LEU A 509 -1.91 22.34 19.97
N ASN A 510 -1.00 21.68 20.69
CA ASN A 510 0.30 22.25 21.04
C ASN A 510 1.17 22.47 19.80
N TYR A 511 1.24 21.50 18.90
CA TYR A 511 2.06 21.59 17.69
C TYR A 511 1.58 22.69 16.74
N ALA A 512 0.26 22.87 16.60
CA ALA A 512 -0.29 23.99 15.82
C ALA A 512 0.10 25.34 16.44
N VAL A 513 0.01 25.47 17.77
CA VAL A 513 0.42 26.69 18.49
C VAL A 513 1.92 26.96 18.35
N GLU A 514 2.75 25.93 18.45
CA GLU A 514 4.20 26.02 18.24
C GLU A 514 4.54 26.57 16.86
N ASN A 515 3.98 25.97 15.79
CA ASN A 515 4.22 26.41 14.42
C ASN A 515 3.70 27.84 14.15
N LEU A 516 2.55 28.22 14.72
CA LEU A 516 2.07 29.61 14.64
C LEU A 516 3.05 30.60 15.27
N ASN A 517 3.65 30.26 16.42
CA ASN A 517 4.65 31.11 17.06
C ASN A 517 5.94 31.20 16.24
N ILE A 518 6.39 30.09 15.65
CA ILE A 518 7.55 30.08 14.74
C ILE A 518 7.26 30.97 13.53
N LEU A 519 6.12 30.79 12.86
CA LEU A 519 5.73 31.61 11.70
C LEU A 519 5.65 33.10 12.04
N LYS A 520 5.03 33.45 13.17
CA LYS A 520 4.93 34.84 13.61
C LYS A 520 6.30 35.49 13.85
N LYS A 521 7.25 34.72 14.39
CA LYS A 521 8.60 35.20 14.75
C LYS A 521 9.54 35.23 13.54
N GLU A 522 9.48 34.21 12.68
CA GLU A 522 10.52 33.91 11.68
C GLU A 522 10.01 34.02 10.23
N TYR A 523 8.69 33.94 10.00
CA TYR A 523 8.04 33.97 8.68
C TYR A 523 6.81 34.90 8.66
N ASN A 524 6.95 36.12 9.18
CA ASN A 524 5.82 37.02 9.46
C ASN A 524 4.94 37.35 8.24
N GLU A 525 5.50 37.38 7.03
CA GLU A 525 4.71 37.57 5.81
C GLU A 525 3.76 36.40 5.54
N ASP A 526 4.24 35.17 5.68
CA ASP A 526 3.42 33.97 5.50
C ASP A 526 2.42 33.80 6.63
N TYR A 527 2.81 34.16 7.87
CA TYR A 527 1.88 34.26 8.99
C TYR A 527 0.67 35.16 8.66
N ASN A 528 0.92 36.38 8.14
CA ASN A 528 -0.16 37.29 7.78
C ASN A 528 -1.04 36.75 6.64
N LYS A 529 -0.45 36.10 5.63
CA LYS A 529 -1.23 35.43 4.56
C LYS A 529 -2.13 34.34 5.12
N ILE A 530 -1.63 33.54 6.06
CA ILE A 530 -2.40 32.47 6.71
C ILE A 530 -3.53 33.07 7.56
N VAL A 531 -3.25 34.14 8.32
CA VAL A 531 -4.28 34.88 9.08
C VAL A 531 -5.40 35.35 8.15
N ASP A 532 -5.05 36.02 7.06
CA ASP A 532 -6.01 36.55 6.09
C ASP A 532 -6.82 35.43 5.42
N LYS A 533 -6.18 34.32 5.05
CA LYS A 533 -6.83 33.20 4.37
C LYS A 533 -7.75 32.40 5.29
N THR A 534 -7.37 32.24 6.56
CA THR A 534 -8.06 31.33 7.50
C THR A 534 -8.94 32.05 8.52
N ASN A 535 -8.94 33.39 8.52
CA ASN A 535 -9.55 34.25 9.53
C ASN A 535 -9.13 33.86 10.96
N PHE A 536 -7.88 33.45 11.12
CA PHE A 536 -7.31 33.09 12.41
C PHE A 536 -7.17 34.32 13.32
N ASN A 537 -7.36 34.13 14.62
CA ASN A 537 -7.14 35.18 15.62
C ASN A 537 -6.45 34.64 16.87
N GLU A 538 -5.79 35.54 17.62
CA GLU A 538 -4.99 35.20 18.79
C GLU A 538 -5.80 34.56 19.94
N ASP A 539 -7.11 34.81 20.04
CA ASP A 539 -7.95 34.18 21.07
C ASP A 539 -8.05 32.66 20.86
N GLU A 540 -7.94 32.19 19.60
CA GLU A 540 -7.87 30.75 19.30
C GLU A 540 -6.62 30.10 19.89
N ILE A 541 -5.47 30.79 19.95
CA ILE A 541 -4.24 30.27 20.59
C ILE A 541 -4.51 29.93 22.05
N GLN A 542 -5.11 30.88 22.78
CA GLN A 542 -5.38 30.67 24.19
C GLN A 542 -6.42 29.57 24.42
N ALA A 543 -7.42 29.47 23.53
CA ALA A 543 -8.39 28.38 23.57
C ALA A 543 -7.73 27.01 23.33
N PHE A 544 -6.82 26.91 22.36
CA PHE A 544 -6.10 25.65 22.07
C PHE A 544 -5.21 25.23 23.24
N LYS A 545 -4.43 26.17 23.81
CA LYS A 545 -3.61 25.92 24.99
C LYS A 545 -4.44 25.42 26.17
N THR A 546 -5.54 26.11 26.48
CA THR A 546 -6.44 25.74 27.59
C THR A 546 -6.95 24.29 27.44
N VAL A 547 -7.38 23.91 26.24
CA VAL A 547 -7.86 22.53 25.99
C VAL A 547 -6.72 21.51 26.12
N ALA A 548 -5.53 21.82 25.61
CA ALA A 548 -4.38 20.92 25.66
C ALA A 548 -3.83 20.72 27.09
N GLU A 549 -3.73 21.80 27.87
CA GLU A 549 -3.26 21.78 29.27
C GLU A 549 -4.21 21.01 30.18
N GLU A 550 -5.52 21.18 29.96
CA GLU A 550 -6.56 20.58 30.79
C GLU A 550 -7.16 19.29 30.19
N MET A 551 -6.51 18.67 29.20
CA MET A 551 -6.94 17.39 28.63
C MET A 551 -6.82 16.26 29.66
N TYR A 552 -7.89 15.48 29.83
CA TYR A 552 -7.92 14.29 30.65
C TYR A 552 -7.25 13.12 29.94
N LEU A 553 -6.36 12.40 30.64
CA LEU A 553 -5.78 11.13 30.19
C LEU A 553 -6.17 10.09 31.26
N PRO A 554 -6.90 9.02 30.91
CA PRO A 554 -7.31 8.03 31.90
C PRO A 554 -6.09 7.24 32.39
N TYR A 555 -5.98 7.06 33.69
CA TYR A 555 -4.81 6.44 34.32
C TYR A 555 -5.25 5.58 35.50
N SER A 556 -4.62 4.42 35.64
CA SER A 556 -4.82 3.50 36.76
C SER A 556 -3.63 3.58 37.70
N GLU A 557 -3.87 4.09 38.91
CA GLU A 557 -2.89 4.08 40.00
C GLU A 557 -2.58 2.65 40.48
N GLU A 558 -3.53 1.72 40.34
CA GLU A 558 -3.35 0.31 40.74
C GLU A 558 -2.35 -0.42 39.83
N HIS A 559 -2.44 -0.18 38.53
CA HIS A 559 -1.61 -0.84 37.53
C HIS A 559 -0.44 0.01 37.06
N ASP A 560 -0.37 1.29 37.44
CA ASP A 560 0.62 2.26 36.98
C ASP A 560 0.69 2.33 35.44
N VAL A 561 -0.49 2.44 34.81
CA VAL A 561 -0.66 2.54 33.36
C VAL A 561 -1.77 3.51 32.98
N TYR A 562 -1.59 4.20 31.86
CA TYR A 562 -2.67 4.85 31.13
C TYR A 562 -3.63 3.79 30.59
N LEU A 563 -4.92 4.01 30.82
CA LEU A 563 -5.96 3.09 30.37
C LEU A 563 -6.31 3.35 28.90
N GLN A 564 -6.53 2.30 28.13
CA GLN A 564 -6.90 2.45 26.71
C GLN A 564 -8.18 3.30 26.58
N GLN A 565 -9.12 3.20 27.52
CA GLN A 565 -10.28 4.07 27.67
C GLN A 565 -10.81 4.04 29.12
N ASP A 566 -11.69 4.98 29.48
CA ASP A 566 -12.46 4.87 30.73
C ASP A 566 -13.28 3.56 30.72
N GLY A 567 -13.24 2.80 31.83
CA GLY A 567 -13.98 1.53 31.99
C GLY A 567 -13.26 0.28 31.44
N PHE A 568 -12.03 0.38 30.92
CA PHE A 568 -11.30 -0.80 30.42
C PHE A 568 -11.12 -1.89 31.50
N LEU A 569 -10.83 -1.49 32.75
CA LEU A 569 -10.60 -2.42 33.86
C LEU A 569 -11.88 -3.11 34.38
N ASP A 570 -13.07 -2.65 33.98
CA ASP A 570 -14.34 -3.30 34.34
C ASP A 570 -14.58 -4.59 33.53
N LYS A 571 -13.77 -4.84 32.50
CA LYS A 571 -13.85 -6.02 31.63
C LYS A 571 -13.30 -7.26 32.33
N GLU A 572 -13.73 -8.43 31.88
CA GLU A 572 -13.14 -9.69 32.31
C GLU A 572 -11.77 -9.87 31.64
N LEU A 573 -10.70 -9.47 32.34
CA LEU A 573 -9.32 -9.44 31.83
C LEU A 573 -8.71 -10.86 31.66
N ILE A 574 -9.14 -11.57 30.62
CA ILE A 574 -8.58 -12.85 30.17
C ILE A 574 -7.58 -12.58 29.04
N THR A 575 -6.37 -13.13 29.16
CA THR A 575 -5.32 -12.94 28.14
C THR A 575 -5.59 -13.78 26.89
N VAL A 576 -5.00 -13.40 25.75
CA VAL A 576 -5.10 -14.15 24.49
C VAL A 576 -4.51 -15.56 24.61
N LYS A 577 -3.53 -15.75 25.50
CA LYS A 577 -2.95 -17.07 25.79
C LYS A 577 -3.98 -18.04 26.38
N ASP A 578 -4.92 -17.52 27.16
CA ASP A 578 -5.97 -18.29 27.82
C ASP A 578 -7.27 -18.36 26.99
N LEU A 579 -7.30 -17.70 25.82
CA LEU A 579 -8.37 -17.80 24.85
C LEU A 579 -8.26 -19.11 24.05
N ASP A 580 -9.37 -19.83 23.93
CA ASP A 580 -9.47 -21.03 23.10
C ASP A 580 -9.11 -20.72 21.63
N GLN A 581 -8.08 -21.39 21.12
CA GLN A 581 -7.56 -21.20 19.76
C GLN A 581 -8.61 -21.50 18.67
N THR A 582 -9.60 -22.36 18.95
CA THR A 582 -10.67 -22.69 17.99
C THR A 582 -11.63 -21.52 17.76
N GLN A 583 -11.56 -20.49 18.60
CA GLN A 583 -12.38 -19.29 18.50
C GLN A 583 -11.67 -18.15 17.76
N ARG A 584 -10.46 -18.38 17.22
CA ARG A 584 -9.66 -17.37 16.53
C ARG A 584 -9.66 -17.59 15.00
N PRO A 585 -9.74 -16.52 14.19
CA PRO A 585 -9.82 -15.10 14.61
C PRO A 585 -11.22 -14.71 15.10
N ILE A 586 -11.31 -13.87 16.13
CA ILE A 586 -12.57 -13.60 16.83
C ILE A 586 -13.57 -12.84 15.95
N ASN A 587 -13.13 -12.03 14.98
CA ASN A 587 -14.02 -11.43 13.97
C ASN A 587 -14.79 -12.43 13.10
N GLN A 588 -14.34 -13.69 12.99
CA GLN A 588 -15.00 -14.73 12.20
C GLN A 588 -15.84 -15.68 13.06
N HIS A 589 -15.58 -15.75 14.37
CA HIS A 589 -16.18 -16.75 15.26
C HIS A 589 -17.10 -16.16 16.34
N TRP A 590 -16.97 -14.87 16.66
CA TRP A 590 -17.74 -14.22 17.72
C TRP A 590 -18.77 -13.26 17.15
N SER A 591 -19.85 -13.03 17.91
CA SER A 591 -20.74 -11.91 17.66
C SER A 591 -20.05 -10.60 18.03
N TRP A 592 -20.37 -9.51 17.31
CA TRP A 592 -19.71 -8.21 17.50
C TRP A 592 -19.83 -7.70 18.95
N ASP A 593 -20.99 -7.87 19.60
CA ASP A 593 -21.19 -7.47 21.01
C ASP A 593 -20.24 -8.19 21.99
N ARG A 594 -19.86 -9.43 21.67
CA ARG A 594 -18.93 -10.22 22.50
C ARG A 594 -17.51 -9.71 22.34
N ILE A 595 -17.12 -9.34 21.12
CA ILE A 595 -15.84 -8.68 20.84
C ILE A 595 -15.76 -7.37 21.63
N LEU A 596 -16.77 -6.50 21.50
CA LEU A 596 -16.76 -5.17 22.12
C LEU A 596 -16.66 -5.18 23.66
N ARG A 597 -17.35 -6.10 24.34
CA ARG A 597 -17.27 -6.17 25.81
C ARG A 597 -16.06 -6.96 26.34
N SER A 598 -15.31 -7.63 25.47
CA SER A 598 -14.13 -8.41 25.85
C SER A 598 -12.91 -7.48 26.09
N PRO A 599 -11.81 -7.97 26.70
CA PRO A 599 -10.58 -7.21 26.84
C PRO A 599 -9.71 -7.23 25.57
N TYR A 600 -10.12 -7.94 24.52
CA TYR A 600 -9.24 -8.21 23.39
C TYR A 600 -9.07 -7.00 22.48
N ILE A 601 -7.82 -6.76 22.11
CA ILE A 601 -7.39 -5.59 21.35
C ILE A 601 -7.07 -6.04 19.91
N LYS A 602 -7.73 -5.43 18.92
CA LYS A 602 -7.54 -5.74 17.49
C LYS A 602 -6.09 -5.46 17.05
N GLN A 603 -5.60 -4.28 17.42
CA GLN A 603 -4.30 -3.74 17.02
C GLN A 603 -3.74 -2.72 18.03
N ALA A 604 -2.49 -2.28 17.85
CA ALA A 604 -1.88 -1.31 18.75
C ALA A 604 -2.74 -0.04 18.85
N ASP A 605 -3.08 0.36 20.08
CA ASP A 605 -3.90 1.55 20.39
C ASP A 605 -3.14 2.46 21.36
N THR A 606 -3.09 2.11 22.64
CA THR A 606 -2.21 2.79 23.60
C THR A 606 -0.74 2.65 23.21
N LEU A 607 -0.36 1.45 22.75
CA LEU A 607 0.96 1.17 22.17
C LEU A 607 1.22 1.92 20.86
N GLN A 608 0.19 2.30 20.09
CA GLN A 608 0.37 3.17 18.91
C GLN A 608 0.79 4.58 19.33
N GLY A 609 0.18 5.11 20.39
CA GLY A 609 0.56 6.40 20.98
C GLY A 609 2.01 6.42 21.44
N PHE A 610 2.43 5.36 22.13
CA PHE A 610 3.83 5.25 22.58
C PHE A 610 4.83 5.10 21.43
N TYR A 611 4.45 4.50 20.32
CA TYR A 611 5.31 4.48 19.14
C TYR A 611 5.51 5.89 18.56
N PHE A 612 4.45 6.69 18.43
CA PHE A 612 4.57 8.07 17.92
C PHE A 612 5.31 9.02 18.86
N PHE A 613 5.10 8.86 20.16
CA PHE A 613 5.57 9.77 21.20
C PHE A 613 6.56 9.10 22.15
N GLU A 614 7.35 8.16 21.63
CA GLU A 614 8.29 7.32 22.40
C GLU A 614 9.20 8.16 23.30
N ASP A 615 9.69 9.29 22.80
CA ASP A 615 10.61 10.20 23.50
C ASP A 615 9.95 11.08 24.56
N HIS A 616 8.62 10.99 24.73
CA HIS A 616 7.91 11.66 25.82
C HIS A 616 7.78 10.81 27.09
N PHE A 617 8.19 9.54 27.03
CA PHE A 617 8.04 8.58 28.12
C PHE A 617 9.38 7.89 28.44
N THR A 618 9.50 7.45 29.69
CA THR A 618 10.64 6.65 30.15
C THR A 618 10.55 5.21 29.63
N ASN A 619 11.70 4.53 29.51
CA ASN A 619 11.70 3.11 29.15
C ASN A 619 10.91 2.25 30.15
N GLU A 620 10.93 2.60 31.45
CA GLU A 620 10.11 1.88 32.44
C GLU A 620 8.61 2.08 32.22
N GLU A 621 8.17 3.27 31.82
CA GLU A 621 6.76 3.50 31.45
C GLU A 621 6.39 2.68 30.21
N LEU A 622 7.21 2.73 29.17
CA LEU A 622 6.97 1.97 27.93
C LEU A 622 6.88 0.46 28.21
N GLU A 623 7.78 -0.07 29.05
CA GLU A 623 7.78 -1.48 29.43
C GLU A 623 6.51 -1.90 30.16
N ARG A 624 6.09 -1.13 31.18
CA ARG A 624 4.87 -1.44 31.95
C ARG A 624 3.63 -1.50 31.07
N HIS A 625 3.48 -0.55 30.14
CA HIS A 625 2.31 -0.54 29.25
C HIS A 625 2.37 -1.66 28.21
N PHE A 626 3.56 -1.97 27.69
CA PHE A 626 3.74 -3.10 26.80
C PHE A 626 3.35 -4.42 27.49
N ASP A 627 3.81 -4.64 28.72
CA ASP A 627 3.46 -5.81 29.54
C ASP A 627 1.97 -5.92 29.84
N PHE A 628 1.29 -4.79 29.99
CA PHE A 628 -0.14 -4.77 30.23
C PHE A 628 -0.96 -5.08 28.98
N TYR A 629 -0.66 -4.45 27.84
CA TYR A 629 -1.53 -4.49 26.65
C TYR A 629 -1.22 -5.60 25.65
N GLU A 630 0.05 -5.98 25.48
CA GLU A 630 0.41 -7.02 24.50
C GLU A 630 -0.32 -8.35 24.76
N PRO A 631 -0.46 -8.83 26.02
CA PRO A 631 -1.15 -10.09 26.28
C PRO A 631 -2.64 -10.11 25.92
N PHE A 632 -3.27 -8.95 25.74
CA PHE A 632 -4.66 -8.81 25.31
C PHE A 632 -4.81 -8.60 23.80
N THR A 633 -3.70 -8.45 23.06
CA THR A 633 -3.75 -8.10 21.63
C THR A 633 -3.83 -9.35 20.74
N VAL A 634 -4.88 -9.45 19.93
CA VAL A 634 -5.09 -10.59 19.01
C VAL A 634 -4.37 -10.44 17.67
N HIS A 635 -3.97 -9.21 17.33
CA HIS A 635 -3.33 -8.81 16.07
C HIS A 635 -4.16 -9.22 14.84
N GLU A 636 -5.45 -8.89 14.85
CA GLU A 636 -6.39 -9.17 13.74
C GLU A 636 -6.45 -8.02 12.72
N SER A 637 -5.51 -7.08 12.83
CA SER A 637 -5.13 -6.14 11.79
C SER A 637 -3.68 -6.39 11.36
N SER A 638 -3.42 -6.31 10.06
CA SER A 638 -2.08 -6.43 9.49
C SER A 638 -1.12 -5.31 9.97
N LEU A 639 -1.67 -4.18 10.43
CA LEU A 639 -0.90 -3.05 10.97
C LEU A 639 -0.41 -3.28 12.41
N SER A 640 -0.90 -4.31 13.11
CA SER A 640 -0.59 -4.52 14.53
C SER A 640 0.83 -5.02 14.82
N PRO A 641 1.34 -6.08 14.15
CA PRO A 641 2.58 -6.72 14.58
C PRO A 641 3.81 -5.81 14.46
N CYS A 642 3.88 -4.91 13.48
CA CYS A 642 5.06 -4.06 13.28
C CYS A 642 5.30 -3.12 14.47
N VAL A 643 4.25 -2.47 14.99
CA VAL A 643 4.35 -1.57 16.15
C VAL A 643 4.80 -2.34 17.40
N HIS A 644 4.32 -3.57 17.58
CA HIS A 644 4.75 -4.44 18.67
C HIS A 644 6.19 -4.93 18.47
N SER A 645 6.62 -5.20 17.23
CA SER A 645 8.01 -5.54 16.89
C SER A 645 8.96 -4.41 17.25
N ILE A 646 8.60 -3.17 16.91
CA ILE A 646 9.43 -1.98 17.18
C ILE A 646 9.59 -1.77 18.69
N GLN A 647 8.48 -1.82 19.44
CA GLN A 647 8.52 -1.64 20.89
C GLN A 647 9.21 -2.81 21.60
N ALA A 648 8.98 -4.06 21.19
CA ALA A 648 9.70 -5.20 21.73
C ALA A 648 11.21 -5.08 21.48
N ALA A 649 11.64 -4.59 20.31
CA ALA A 649 13.05 -4.33 20.02
C ALA A 649 13.62 -3.23 20.93
N LEU A 650 12.91 -2.10 21.10
CA LEU A 650 13.28 -1.03 22.02
C LEU A 650 13.51 -1.57 23.44
N LEU A 651 12.56 -2.38 23.94
CA LEU A 651 12.54 -2.97 25.28
C LEU A 651 13.49 -4.19 25.45
N ASN A 652 14.39 -4.45 24.49
CA ASN A 652 15.34 -5.57 24.53
C ASN A 652 14.70 -6.98 24.51
N ARG A 653 13.46 -7.10 24.01
CA ARG A 653 12.72 -8.37 23.90
C ARG A 653 12.87 -8.96 22.50
N MET A 654 14.12 -9.18 22.08
CA MET A 654 14.46 -9.49 20.69
C MET A 654 13.80 -10.76 20.13
N GLN A 655 13.58 -11.79 20.95
CA GLN A 655 12.86 -12.98 20.49
C GLN A 655 11.41 -12.65 20.13
N GLN A 656 10.72 -11.89 20.98
CA GLN A 656 9.34 -11.46 20.75
C GLN A 656 9.25 -10.53 19.53
N ALA A 657 10.20 -9.59 19.42
CA ALA A 657 10.32 -8.71 18.27
C ALA A 657 10.49 -9.49 16.96
N TYR A 658 11.36 -10.51 16.94
CA TYR A 658 11.54 -11.36 15.75
C TYR A 658 10.29 -12.17 15.39
N GLN A 659 9.53 -12.68 16.37
CA GLN A 659 8.26 -13.36 16.09
C GLN A 659 7.22 -12.42 15.47
N PHE A 660 7.12 -11.19 15.97
CA PHE A 660 6.26 -10.18 15.36
C PHE A 660 6.70 -9.81 13.95
N TYR A 661 8.01 -9.65 13.74
CA TYR A 661 8.59 -9.43 12.41
C TYR A 661 8.23 -10.56 11.42
N LEU A 662 8.36 -11.82 11.81
CA LEU A 662 8.00 -12.96 10.95
C LEU A 662 6.53 -12.90 10.53
N ARG A 663 5.65 -12.56 11.48
CA ARG A 663 4.21 -12.44 11.22
C ARG A 663 3.88 -11.33 10.22
N THR A 664 4.53 -10.16 10.28
CA THR A 664 4.30 -9.08 9.30
C THR A 664 5.00 -9.35 7.96
N SER A 665 6.24 -9.86 7.98
CA SER A 665 7.06 -10.04 6.76
C SER A 665 6.53 -11.11 5.81
N ARG A 666 5.81 -12.11 6.33
CA ARG A 666 5.26 -13.22 5.54
C ARG A 666 3.75 -13.32 5.63
N LEU A 667 3.06 -12.24 6.05
CA LEU A 667 1.61 -12.22 6.23
C LEU A 667 0.88 -12.74 4.98
N ASP A 668 1.21 -12.18 3.81
CA ASP A 668 0.62 -12.58 2.54
C ASP A 668 1.23 -13.88 1.99
N LEU A 669 2.56 -14.03 2.06
CA LEU A 669 3.27 -15.18 1.48
C LEU A 669 2.84 -16.52 2.11
N ASP A 670 2.53 -16.53 3.40
CA ASP A 670 2.09 -17.74 4.12
C ASP A 670 0.56 -17.72 4.41
N ASP A 671 -0.16 -16.72 3.89
CA ASP A 671 -1.60 -16.48 4.05
C ASP A 671 -2.08 -16.59 5.52
N TYR A 672 -1.40 -15.88 6.43
CA TYR A 672 -1.67 -15.93 7.88
C TYR A 672 -3.13 -15.58 8.23
N ASN A 673 -3.72 -14.65 7.48
CA ASN A 673 -5.09 -14.19 7.70
C ASN A 673 -6.14 -14.97 6.89
N LYS A 674 -5.73 -15.86 5.97
CA LYS A 674 -6.62 -16.61 5.06
C LYS A 674 -7.46 -15.71 4.14
N GLU A 675 -6.86 -14.62 3.69
CA GLU A 675 -7.51 -13.58 2.89
C GLU A 675 -6.67 -13.15 1.67
N VAL A 676 -5.53 -13.79 1.40
CA VAL A 676 -4.63 -13.37 0.31
C VAL A 676 -5.31 -13.41 -1.05
N LYS A 677 -6.28 -14.30 -1.27
CA LYS A 677 -7.09 -14.35 -2.51
C LYS A 677 -7.83 -13.04 -2.83
N GLU A 678 -8.08 -12.21 -1.82
CA GLU A 678 -8.75 -10.90 -1.95
C GLU A 678 -7.77 -9.75 -2.27
N GLY A 679 -6.45 -10.04 -2.30
CA GLY A 679 -5.36 -9.09 -2.53
C GLY A 679 -4.36 -9.04 -1.37
N CYS A 680 -3.13 -8.60 -1.65
CA CYS A 680 -2.04 -8.46 -0.68
C CYS A 680 -2.25 -7.25 0.24
N HIS A 681 -1.69 -7.26 1.45
CA HIS A 681 -1.87 -6.19 2.45
C HIS A 681 -0.79 -5.10 2.31
N ILE A 682 -0.85 -4.33 1.22
CA ILE A 682 0.18 -3.37 0.79
C ILE A 682 0.58 -2.36 1.87
N THR A 683 -0.35 -1.72 2.57
CA THR A 683 0.02 -0.70 3.58
C THR A 683 0.78 -1.32 4.76
N SER A 684 0.47 -2.56 5.12
CA SER A 684 1.18 -3.28 6.18
C SER A 684 2.61 -3.67 5.82
N MET A 685 2.94 -3.74 4.53
CA MET A 685 4.29 -4.02 4.04
C MET A 685 5.28 -2.92 4.45
N ALA A 686 4.81 -1.67 4.60
CA ALA A 686 5.63 -0.59 5.15
C ALA A 686 6.01 -0.88 6.61
N GLY A 687 5.09 -1.46 7.39
CA GLY A 687 5.35 -1.92 8.75
C GLY A 687 6.47 -2.96 8.86
N THR A 688 6.64 -3.82 7.86
CA THR A 688 7.76 -4.77 7.83
C THR A 688 9.11 -4.06 7.70
N TRP A 689 9.19 -3.05 6.82
CA TRP A 689 10.38 -2.21 6.70
C TRP A 689 10.66 -1.45 7.99
N MET A 690 9.63 -0.85 8.60
CA MET A 690 9.76 -0.13 9.88
C MET A 690 10.27 -1.04 11.00
N SER A 691 9.82 -2.30 11.05
CA SER A 691 10.28 -3.28 12.05
C SER A 691 11.78 -3.52 11.99
N ILE A 692 12.40 -3.45 10.80
CA ILE A 692 13.86 -3.57 10.65
C ILE A 692 14.54 -2.24 10.93
N VAL A 693 14.10 -1.15 10.31
CA VAL A 693 14.84 0.13 10.36
C VAL A 693 14.64 0.84 11.69
N GLU A 694 13.39 1.01 12.11
CA GLU A 694 13.02 1.67 13.38
C GLU A 694 13.03 0.70 14.56
N GLY A 695 12.75 -0.59 14.34
CA GLY A 695 12.83 -1.61 15.39
C GLY A 695 14.27 -2.09 15.61
N PHE A 696 14.76 -2.98 14.76
CA PHE A 696 16.08 -3.59 14.93
C PHE A 696 17.23 -2.58 14.77
N GLY A 697 17.18 -1.69 13.78
CA GLY A 697 18.15 -0.61 13.59
C GLY A 697 18.06 0.49 14.65
N GLY A 698 16.95 0.56 15.40
CA GLY A 698 16.70 1.60 16.40
C GLY A 698 16.74 3.01 15.82
N MET A 699 16.41 3.18 14.53
CA MET A 699 16.54 4.46 13.83
C MET A 699 15.52 5.48 14.37
N ARG A 700 15.99 6.65 14.82
CA ARG A 700 15.16 7.77 15.25
C ARG A 700 15.77 9.08 14.77
N VAL A 701 14.94 10.13 14.64
CA VAL A 701 15.45 11.50 14.47
C VAL A 701 15.16 12.27 15.75
N LYS A 702 16.22 12.72 16.43
CA LYS A 702 16.14 13.47 17.71
C LYS A 702 17.10 14.66 17.63
N ASN A 703 16.63 15.85 18.03
CA ASN A 703 17.41 17.09 18.00
C ASN A 703 18.10 17.32 16.64
N ASP A 704 17.36 17.18 15.54
CA ASP A 704 17.85 17.29 14.15
C ASP A 704 18.95 16.29 13.72
N MET A 705 19.29 15.32 14.57
CA MET A 705 20.27 14.28 14.26
C MET A 705 19.60 12.92 14.09
N ILE A 706 20.13 12.12 13.17
CA ILE A 706 19.74 10.72 13.03
C ILE A 706 20.48 9.86 14.06
N ASN A 707 19.71 9.03 14.77
CA ASN A 707 20.15 8.19 15.88
C ASN A 707 19.93 6.72 15.51
N PHE A 708 20.82 5.85 15.95
CA PHE A 708 20.71 4.40 15.79
C PHE A 708 20.99 3.69 17.12
N ALA A 709 20.22 2.64 17.40
CA ALA A 709 20.44 1.73 18.52
C ALA A 709 20.33 0.27 18.04
N PRO A 710 21.30 -0.21 17.23
CA PRO A 710 21.14 -1.43 16.45
C PRO A 710 21.15 -2.69 17.31
N LYS A 711 20.26 -3.63 16.98
CA LYS A 711 20.10 -4.94 17.63
C LYS A 711 19.83 -5.99 16.55
N ILE A 712 20.33 -7.21 16.75
CA ILE A 712 20.21 -8.28 15.76
C ILE A 712 19.50 -9.51 16.36
N PRO A 713 18.47 -10.08 15.69
CA PRO A 713 17.88 -11.36 16.07
C PRO A 713 18.90 -12.49 16.07
N ASN A 714 18.69 -13.52 16.90
CA ASN A 714 19.61 -14.66 16.99
C ASN A 714 19.72 -15.43 15.67
N GLU A 715 18.63 -15.47 14.92
CA GLU A 715 18.40 -16.18 13.67
C GLU A 715 19.16 -15.57 12.48
N TRP A 716 19.64 -14.33 12.58
CA TRP A 716 20.35 -13.64 11.49
C TRP A 716 21.86 -13.55 11.75
N GLU A 717 22.65 -13.77 10.71
CA GLU A 717 24.11 -13.55 10.72
C GLU A 717 24.42 -12.05 10.62
N SER A 718 23.74 -11.37 9.70
CA SER A 718 23.81 -9.93 9.54
C SER A 718 22.52 -9.39 8.90
N TYR A 719 22.28 -8.09 9.04
CA TYR A 719 21.35 -7.38 8.18
C TYR A 719 21.91 -6.02 7.75
N THR A 720 21.55 -5.58 6.54
CA THR A 720 21.97 -4.28 6.00
C THR A 720 20.76 -3.54 5.46
N PHE A 721 20.63 -2.26 5.77
CA PHE A 721 19.62 -1.38 5.20
C PHE A 721 20.24 -0.03 4.85
N LYS A 722 19.56 0.74 3.98
CA LYS A 722 19.94 2.11 3.65
C LYS A 722 18.82 3.08 4.01
N VAL A 723 19.20 4.29 4.40
CA VAL A 723 18.28 5.43 4.57
C VAL A 723 18.88 6.67 3.92
N ASN A 724 18.07 7.45 3.22
CA ASN A 724 18.43 8.77 2.75
C ASN A 724 18.01 9.78 3.81
N PHE A 725 18.97 10.47 4.41
CA PHE A 725 18.72 11.52 5.40
C PHE A 725 19.34 12.82 4.89
N ARG A 726 18.50 13.75 4.43
CA ARG A 726 18.93 15.08 3.93
C ARG A 726 20.02 14.96 2.83
N ASP A 727 19.69 14.18 1.79
CA ASP A 727 20.54 13.87 0.62
C ASP A 727 21.83 13.07 0.92
N ASN A 728 21.92 12.50 2.12
CA ASN A 728 23.00 11.62 2.53
C ASN A 728 22.48 10.18 2.69
N ILE A 729 22.98 9.26 1.86
CA ILE A 729 22.60 7.85 1.95
C ILE A 729 23.52 7.17 2.96
N ILE A 730 22.94 6.72 4.06
CA ILE A 730 23.61 5.98 5.12
C ILE A 730 23.29 4.50 4.94
N ALA A 731 24.29 3.68 4.67
CA ALA A 731 24.13 2.22 4.74
C ALA A 731 24.57 1.73 6.13
N VAL A 732 23.70 0.98 6.78
CA VAL A 732 23.91 0.42 8.13
C VAL A 732 23.96 -1.08 8.00
N LYS A 733 25.13 -1.69 8.27
CA LYS A 733 25.31 -3.14 8.33
C LYS A 733 25.53 -3.57 9.78
N VAL A 734 24.59 -4.36 10.29
CA VAL A 734 24.62 -4.88 11.66
C VAL A 734 25.01 -6.35 11.60
N THR A 735 25.99 -6.73 12.39
CA THR A 735 26.45 -8.11 12.59
C THR A 735 26.33 -8.48 14.06
N LYS A 736 26.61 -9.74 14.43
CA LYS A 736 26.65 -10.15 15.84
C LYS A 736 27.66 -9.37 16.68
N ASP A 737 28.77 -8.94 16.08
CA ASP A 737 29.92 -8.39 16.81
C ASP A 737 30.02 -6.86 16.72
N ALA A 738 29.40 -6.24 15.73
CA ALA A 738 29.57 -4.81 15.44
C ALA A 738 28.52 -4.25 14.48
N THR A 739 28.36 -2.92 14.52
CA THR A 739 27.65 -2.18 13.48
C THR A 739 28.63 -1.39 12.63
N HIS A 740 28.41 -1.40 11.33
CA HIS A 740 29.21 -0.71 10.33
C HIS A 740 28.33 0.31 9.60
N PHE A 741 28.85 1.52 9.44
CA PHE A 741 28.21 2.62 8.75
C PHE A 741 29.05 3.03 7.55
N THR A 742 28.41 3.20 6.40
CA THR A 742 29.03 3.82 5.22
C THR A 742 28.16 4.95 4.72
N LEU A 743 28.80 6.04 4.31
CA LEU A 743 28.15 7.24 3.81
C LEU A 743 28.38 7.39 2.31
N GLU A 744 27.29 7.37 1.54
CA GLU A 744 27.23 7.83 0.16
C GLU A 744 26.61 9.25 0.19
N GLY A 745 27.45 10.27 0.38
CA GLY A 745 27.08 11.69 0.46
C GLY A 745 28.26 12.57 0.06
N GLN A 746 28.12 13.90 0.02
CA GLN A 746 29.25 14.79 -0.35
C GLN A 746 29.98 15.39 0.87
N GLU A 747 29.33 15.42 2.03
CA GLU A 747 29.83 16.05 3.24
C GLU A 747 29.91 15.03 4.39
N ASP A 748 30.71 15.33 5.41
CA ASP A 748 30.73 14.53 6.63
C ASP A 748 29.39 14.70 7.36
N LEU A 749 28.86 13.61 7.94
CA LEU A 749 27.58 13.61 8.64
C LEU A 749 27.76 13.14 10.08
N GLU A 750 27.36 13.95 11.05
CA GLU A 750 27.29 13.54 12.45
C GLU A 750 26.00 12.76 12.70
N ILE A 751 26.15 11.56 13.25
CA ILE A 751 25.06 10.68 13.68
C ILE A 751 25.25 10.33 15.16
N VAL A 752 24.22 9.77 15.79
CA VAL A 752 24.32 9.22 17.15
C VAL A 752 24.15 7.70 17.09
N VAL A 753 25.06 6.94 17.71
CA VAL A 753 24.98 5.48 17.79
C VAL A 753 25.10 5.07 19.26
N ASN A 754 24.05 4.42 19.79
CA ASN A 754 23.98 4.04 21.20
C ASN A 754 24.31 5.21 22.16
N GLU A 755 23.69 6.37 21.91
CA GLU A 755 23.86 7.62 22.67
C GLU A 755 25.21 8.34 22.49
N GLU A 756 26.13 7.79 21.70
CA GLU A 756 27.44 8.40 21.43
C GLU A 756 27.49 9.05 20.03
N PRO A 757 28.02 10.28 19.89
CA PRO A 757 28.17 10.93 18.59
C PRO A 757 29.27 10.27 17.73
N VAL A 758 28.97 10.04 16.46
CA VAL A 758 29.87 9.43 15.47
C VAL A 758 29.84 10.27 14.18
N VAL A 759 31.01 10.68 13.70
CA VAL A 759 31.13 11.41 12.42
C VAL A 759 31.38 10.44 11.29
N LEU A 760 30.42 10.30 10.39
CA LEU A 760 30.55 9.55 9.14
C LEU A 760 31.30 10.38 8.09
N LYS A 761 32.37 9.79 7.54
CA LYS A 761 33.17 10.40 6.47
C LYS A 761 32.88 9.76 5.14
N HIS A 762 32.88 10.57 4.08
CA HIS A 762 32.64 10.11 2.72
C HIS A 762 33.52 8.89 2.35
N GLY A 763 32.88 7.81 1.89
CA GLY A 763 33.56 6.60 1.41
C GLY A 763 34.28 5.78 2.49
N GLN A 764 34.14 6.13 3.77
CA GLN A 764 34.72 5.37 4.88
C GLN A 764 33.70 4.40 5.47
N ASN A 765 34.19 3.21 5.84
CA ASN A 765 33.45 2.28 6.65
C ASN A 765 33.82 2.51 8.12
N ILE A 766 32.86 2.96 8.91
CA ILE A 766 33.04 3.26 10.33
C ILE A 766 32.38 2.16 11.16
N LYS A 767 33.19 1.55 12.02
CA LYS A 767 32.74 0.58 13.01
C LYS A 767 32.35 1.32 14.29
N ALA A 768 31.12 1.14 14.75
CA ALA A 768 30.61 1.67 16.01
C ALA A 768 30.10 0.54 16.91
#